data_AF-A0A1I4HVT2-F1
#
_entry.id   AF-A0A1I4HVT2-F1
#
_cell.length_a   1.000
_cell.length_b   1.000
_cell.length_c   1.000
_cell.angle_alpha   90.00
_cell.angle_beta   90.00
_cell.angle_gamma   90.00
#
_symmetry.space_group_name_H-M   'P 1'
#
loop_
_entity.id
_entity.type
_entity.pdbx_description
1 polymer ?
#
loop_
_entity_poly.entity_id
_entity_poly.type
_entity_poly.pdbx_seq_one_letter_code
_entity_poly.pdbx_strand_id
1 'polypeptide(L)'
;MDKNKYSFSRRSFIKSGLALTALPFVNSSSLFAYENSTEVKDSLYDLFQNPPATAKPFVRWWWNGNKLTAKEILRELDIMKEAGIGGVEINPIAFPGGDDLGLPSLRWLSPEWIEMVKVALKGAEERGIVCDIIVGSGWPFGGEFLQTEERSQLMTIVSYHVEGGGVKELLTGDIFKEAAPVIHSPYDRPSYEVYSAYLAPTKLDRFIAPVEISVDKNADLQRIEIPEGEYILYILVKISGFQAVINGSPGAAGPVLNHFDREAVETFLNRMSDNLFPALKGLKGFRALFCDSMELEGANWCKDFKEQYIKRRGYDVTPYLPFILYKVGHMGHAVEGGEVTELTGEAKEEVARVKHDFYVTCMEIVRDHFVKPYTAWCNKHGFQSRMQPYGREFHPLEGSFYVDIPECETWLFQSGTDEERPFTGRTAYTNVNKFVASATRLSGKKIISCEEVTNTDDVFNVPLQTVKLGGDQSNLSGVTHSILHGFNYSPIEASFPGWVRYGTFFNERNTWWPYFKLWSAYKARLSILLQETVPYADIAVMHPLADMWTIHGPQRDPFPSLHYPGYQYRVWEAIHQNGCSCDYTCESVIQQSVMKEGYLQYNSRKYHTLILLEVESVQPDTAKALERFVEGGGKLIFVAKEPYKSTGLRDYQQRDKEVSDIISSMKHNHPSRIYHIPAPEDDMHVWFRTMQQQCGIVPYVKIEDPNPFISQIRHTADGKEIFFFANSHVSKSFPLTLTFPYKDKIVWLWNPETGERFICPGVSKNNATSVSFEIEPAGSKLLVLEKYDKGKKLPESPKERTDYKELKNWHVRMEHINGNVEERSIVEMVDWSKQEDTRSFAGNIFYEKKLEGSISPYNYIDLGLVVGISEVILGGEKIGIKWYGKHLYHIPSHLSGKKDLILQVKITTTVGNYLKSSEDNEIGQRWTSRQQWHRMGMLGPVKLI
;
A
#
# COMPACT_ATOMS: atom_id res chain seq x y z
N MET A 1 -11.56 18.39 51.90
CA MET A 1 -11.25 19.83 51.88
C MET A 1 -10.91 20.17 50.43
N ASP A 2 -11.68 21.12 49.89
CA ASP A 2 -11.58 21.86 48.61
C ASP A 2 -11.38 21.04 47.33
N LYS A 3 -12.40 20.67 46.53
CA LYS A 3 -13.54 21.37 45.89
C LYS A 3 -13.19 22.45 44.85
N ASN A 4 -13.69 22.17 43.63
CA ASN A 4 -14.11 23.04 42.52
C ASN A 4 -13.02 23.51 41.54
N LYS A 5 -13.07 23.05 40.28
CA LYS A 5 -13.95 23.49 39.16
C LYS A 5 -13.78 24.98 38.88
N TYR A 6 -13.41 25.35 37.64
CA TYR A 6 -14.30 26.04 36.69
C TYR A 6 -13.64 26.20 35.31
N SER A 7 -14.48 25.98 34.30
CA SER A 7 -14.34 26.26 32.87
C SER A 7 -14.06 27.72 32.54
N PHE A 8 -13.40 28.01 31.42
CA PHE A 8 -13.61 29.28 30.71
C PHE A 8 -13.66 29.12 29.18
N SER A 9 -14.73 29.66 28.61
CA SER A 9 -15.02 29.78 27.18
C SER A 9 -14.49 31.08 26.58
N ARG A 10 -14.25 31.04 25.26
CA ARG A 10 -13.90 32.14 24.35
C ARG A 10 -14.88 33.34 24.41
N ARG A 11 -14.37 34.58 24.45
CA ARG A 11 -14.50 35.63 23.39
C ARG A 11 -14.08 37.04 23.85
N SER A 12 -13.16 37.61 23.06
CA SER A 12 -13.14 38.96 22.46
C SER A 12 -12.97 40.27 23.28
N PHE A 13 -11.88 40.97 22.92
CA PHE A 13 -11.78 42.35 22.38
C PHE A 13 -11.40 43.56 23.28
N ILE A 14 -10.17 44.07 23.00
CA ILE A 14 -9.73 45.48 22.75
C ILE A 14 -9.87 46.51 23.89
N LYS A 15 -8.76 47.17 24.34
CA LYS A 15 -8.15 48.40 23.76
C LYS A 15 -6.99 48.99 24.59
N SER A 16 -5.97 49.44 23.86
CA SER A 16 -5.12 50.63 24.04
C SER A 16 -4.12 50.78 25.21
N GLY A 17 -2.85 51.00 24.81
CA GLY A 17 -1.78 51.62 25.60
C GLY A 17 -0.58 51.95 24.70
N LEU A 18 -0.63 53.12 24.07
CA LEU A 18 0.43 53.73 23.24
C LEU A 18 1.45 54.46 24.14
N ALA A 19 2.75 54.32 23.87
CA ALA A 19 3.74 55.35 24.19
C ALA A 19 4.92 55.28 23.20
N LEU A 20 5.11 56.40 22.50
CA LEU A 20 6.14 56.70 21.50
C LEU A 20 7.53 56.90 22.11
N THR A 21 8.57 56.60 21.33
CA THR A 21 9.72 57.50 21.16
C THR A 21 10.17 57.51 19.70
N ALA A 22 10.24 58.72 19.14
CA ALA A 22 10.61 59.05 17.77
C ALA A 22 12.11 59.38 17.65
N LEU A 23 12.68 59.22 16.45
CA LEU A 23 13.38 60.29 15.71
C LEU A 23 13.68 59.87 14.24
N PRO A 24 13.78 60.83 13.30
CA PRO A 24 13.51 60.64 11.87
C PRO A 24 14.78 60.71 10.99
N PHE A 25 14.68 60.21 9.76
CA PHE A 25 15.31 60.85 8.60
C PHE A 25 14.45 60.65 7.33
N VAL A 26 14.27 61.78 6.65
CA VAL A 26 13.52 62.09 5.42
C VAL A 26 14.37 61.62 4.22
N ASN A 27 13.87 61.04 3.11
CA ASN A 27 13.12 61.73 2.05
C ASN A 27 12.67 60.78 0.90
N SER A 28 11.51 61.10 0.32
CA SER A 28 11.05 60.94 -1.10
C SER A 28 11.53 59.72 -1.91
N SER A 29 10.70 58.85 -2.49
CA SER A 29 9.66 59.01 -3.55
C SER A 29 9.17 57.56 -3.78
N SER A 30 7.95 57.18 -4.13
CA SER A 30 7.01 57.71 -5.12
C SER A 30 5.66 57.01 -4.86
N LEU A 31 4.58 57.79 -4.94
CA LEU A 31 3.21 57.30 -4.97
C LEU A 31 2.98 56.52 -6.26
N PHE A 32 2.98 55.19 -6.18
CA PHE A 32 2.12 54.37 -7.02
C PHE A 32 0.98 53.87 -6.13
N ALA A 33 -0.24 54.18 -6.55
CA ALA A 33 -1.45 53.72 -5.92
C ALA A 33 -1.41 52.20 -5.83
N TYR A 34 -1.22 51.69 -4.61
CA TYR A 34 -1.49 50.30 -4.29
C TYR A 34 -3.02 50.16 -4.33
N GLU A 35 -3.56 49.74 -5.46
CA GLU A 35 -4.83 49.04 -5.43
C GLU A 35 -4.63 47.85 -4.50
N ASN A 36 -5.16 47.96 -3.28
CA ASN A 36 -5.31 46.84 -2.38
C ASN A 36 -6.32 45.88 -3.01
N SER A 37 -5.91 45.11 -4.02
CA SER A 37 -6.49 43.81 -4.28
C SER A 37 -6.10 42.94 -3.08
N THR A 38 -6.96 42.88 -2.08
CA THR A 38 -6.95 41.78 -1.13
C THR A 38 -7.29 40.50 -1.91
N GLU A 39 -6.33 39.98 -2.67
CA GLU A 39 -6.39 38.63 -3.20
C GLU A 39 -6.50 37.72 -1.99
N VAL A 40 -7.65 37.05 -1.87
CA VAL A 40 -7.80 35.95 -0.92
C VAL A 40 -6.77 34.91 -1.31
N LYS A 41 -5.69 34.83 -0.54
CA LYS A 41 -4.61 33.87 -0.79
C LYS A 41 -5.18 32.46 -0.66
N ASP A 42 -5.25 31.73 -1.77
CA ASP A 42 -5.78 30.36 -1.81
C ASP A 42 -4.74 29.40 -1.20
N SER A 43 -4.79 29.22 0.12
CA SER A 43 -3.79 28.46 0.87
C SER A 43 -3.61 27.02 0.38
N LEU A 44 -4.67 26.41 -0.15
CA LEU A 44 -4.59 25.05 -0.72
C LEU A 44 -3.85 25.05 -2.05
N TYR A 45 -4.07 26.07 -2.89
CA TYR A 45 -3.34 26.22 -4.15
C TYR A 45 -1.86 26.57 -3.90
N ASP A 46 -1.57 27.40 -2.90
CA ASP A 46 -0.20 27.70 -2.47
C ASP A 46 0.57 26.43 -2.08
N LEU A 47 -0.06 25.55 -1.29
CA LEU A 47 0.50 24.26 -0.88
C LEU A 47 0.67 23.32 -2.08
N PHE A 48 -0.30 23.29 -3.00
CA PHE A 48 -0.20 22.54 -4.24
C PHE A 48 0.96 23.04 -5.12
N GLN A 49 1.21 24.34 -5.19
CA GLN A 49 2.34 24.89 -5.94
C GLN A 49 3.68 24.62 -5.25
N ASN A 50 3.71 24.65 -3.92
CA ASN A 50 4.92 24.55 -3.11
C ASN A 50 4.78 23.47 -2.01
N PRO A 51 4.76 22.17 -2.36
CA PRO A 51 4.59 21.11 -1.37
C PRO A 51 5.75 21.07 -0.36
N PRO A 52 5.46 20.93 0.95
CA PRO A 52 6.49 20.77 1.97
C PRO A 52 7.20 19.41 1.85
N ALA A 53 8.34 19.25 2.53
CA ALA A 53 9.09 17.99 2.53
C ALA A 53 8.23 16.78 2.96
N THR A 54 7.31 16.96 3.91
CA THR A 54 6.40 15.93 4.42
C THR A 54 5.39 15.41 3.40
N ALA A 55 5.16 16.13 2.29
CA ALA A 55 4.29 15.68 1.21
C ALA A 55 5.08 15.03 0.07
N LYS A 56 6.40 15.25 0.00
CA LYS A 56 7.24 14.63 -1.03
C LYS A 56 7.41 13.13 -0.75
N PRO A 57 7.67 12.33 -1.78
CA PRO A 57 8.02 10.92 -1.60
C PRO A 57 9.23 10.79 -0.66
N PHE A 58 9.16 9.81 0.23
CA PHE A 58 10.31 9.33 0.98
C PHE A 58 10.86 8.09 0.28
N VAL A 59 12.02 7.62 0.71
CA VAL A 59 12.58 6.34 0.28
C VAL A 59 12.85 5.45 1.48
N ARG A 60 12.59 4.16 1.35
CA ARG A 60 13.19 3.16 2.23
C ARG A 60 14.66 3.03 1.86
N TRP A 61 15.53 3.46 2.76
CA TRP A 61 16.97 3.56 2.52
C TRP A 61 17.67 2.34 3.11
N TRP A 62 17.93 1.36 2.23
CA TRP A 62 18.49 0.07 2.60
C TRP A 62 19.98 0.19 2.95
N TRP A 63 20.30 0.13 4.24
CA TRP A 63 21.67 0.09 4.73
C TRP A 63 22.24 -1.33 4.59
N ASN A 64 22.65 -1.64 3.36
CA ASN A 64 23.11 -2.97 2.94
C ASN A 64 24.28 -3.48 3.79
N GLY A 65 24.02 -4.56 4.54
CA GLY A 65 24.98 -5.19 5.45
C GLY A 65 25.44 -4.30 6.60
N ASN A 66 24.83 -3.14 6.82
CA ASN A 66 25.37 -2.04 7.62
C ASN A 66 26.84 -1.71 7.30
N LYS A 67 27.25 -1.83 6.03
CA LYS A 67 28.59 -1.48 5.56
C LYS A 67 28.61 0.00 5.16
N LEU A 68 28.83 0.89 6.13
CA LEU A 68 28.52 2.32 6.01
C LEU A 68 29.75 3.21 6.15
N THR A 69 29.73 4.35 5.47
CA THR A 69 30.68 5.44 5.68
C THR A 69 29.95 6.78 5.77
N ALA A 70 30.46 7.69 6.60
CA ALA A 70 29.88 9.02 6.75
C ALA A 70 29.87 9.82 5.43
N LYS A 71 30.93 9.70 4.62
CA LYS A 71 31.05 10.39 3.33
C LYS A 71 29.93 9.98 2.38
N GLU A 72 29.66 8.69 2.30
CA GLU A 72 28.67 8.15 1.37
C GLU A 72 27.24 8.46 1.82
N ILE A 73 26.95 8.35 3.12
CA ILE A 73 25.68 8.81 3.73
C ILE A 73 25.35 10.24 3.30
N LEU A 74 26.32 11.16 3.39
CA LEU A 74 26.10 12.56 3.01
C LEU A 74 25.92 12.74 1.50
N ARG A 75 26.67 12.00 0.67
CA ARG A 75 26.56 12.02 -0.79
C ARG A 75 25.17 11.56 -1.25
N GLU A 76 24.67 10.44 -0.71
CA GLU A 76 23.35 9.93 -1.09
C GLU A 76 22.23 10.87 -0.65
N LEU A 77 22.36 11.52 0.51
CA LEU A 77 21.42 12.57 0.93
C LEU A 77 21.40 13.78 -0.04
N ASP A 78 22.55 14.17 -0.61
CA ASP A 78 22.62 15.21 -1.64
C ASP A 78 21.89 14.78 -2.93
N ILE A 79 22.11 13.53 -3.36
CA ILE A 79 21.46 12.94 -4.54
C ILE A 79 19.95 12.88 -4.36
N MET A 80 19.50 12.40 -3.20
CA MET A 80 18.08 12.33 -2.87
C MET A 80 17.44 13.72 -2.84
N LYS A 81 18.13 14.72 -2.27
CA LYS A 81 17.64 16.09 -2.23
C LYS A 81 17.43 16.66 -3.63
N GLU A 82 18.39 16.47 -4.53
CA GLU A 82 18.32 16.95 -5.92
C GLU A 82 17.18 16.26 -6.70
N ALA A 83 16.97 14.97 -6.45
CA ALA A 83 15.89 14.18 -7.02
C ALA A 83 14.49 14.56 -6.49
N GLY A 84 14.42 15.43 -5.48
CA GLY A 84 13.18 15.91 -4.88
C GLY A 84 12.61 14.96 -3.82
N ILE A 85 13.42 14.07 -3.26
CA ILE A 85 13.01 13.22 -2.12
C ILE A 85 12.89 14.10 -0.87
N GLY A 86 11.80 13.93 -0.12
CA GLY A 86 11.52 14.70 1.10
C GLY A 86 11.96 14.04 2.39
N GLY A 87 12.23 12.74 2.35
CA GLY A 87 12.56 11.98 3.54
C GLY A 87 13.16 10.61 3.26
N VAL A 88 13.73 10.02 4.29
CA VAL A 88 14.35 8.70 4.26
C VAL A 88 13.83 7.88 5.45
N GLU A 89 13.65 6.59 5.24
CA GLU A 89 13.51 5.61 6.31
C GLU A 89 14.81 4.81 6.36
N ILE A 90 15.59 5.00 7.42
CA ILE A 90 16.82 4.23 7.63
C ILE A 90 16.43 2.78 7.93
N ASN A 91 16.87 1.85 7.09
CA ASN A 91 16.51 0.44 7.22
C ASN A 91 17.76 -0.46 7.11
N PRO A 92 18.37 -0.84 8.25
CA PRO A 92 19.43 -1.84 8.31
C PRO A 92 18.97 -3.18 7.74
N ILE A 93 19.72 -3.77 6.81
CA ILE A 93 19.37 -5.04 6.17
C ILE A 93 20.60 -5.90 5.87
N ALA A 94 20.43 -7.21 5.75
CA ALA A 94 21.48 -8.14 5.35
C ALA A 94 22.06 -7.80 3.96
N PHE A 95 23.38 -7.96 3.84
CA PHE A 95 24.12 -7.65 2.61
C PHE A 95 23.60 -8.48 1.42
N PRO A 96 23.37 -7.87 0.24
CA PRO A 96 22.78 -8.57 -0.91
C PRO A 96 23.72 -9.58 -1.60
N GLY A 97 25.02 -9.55 -1.29
CA GLY A 97 26.08 -10.32 -1.96
C GLY A 97 26.91 -9.46 -2.93
N GLY A 98 27.92 -10.07 -3.57
CA GLY A 98 28.89 -9.38 -4.43
C GLY A 98 30.10 -8.81 -3.67
N ASP A 99 30.88 -7.96 -4.33
CA ASP A 99 32.04 -7.28 -3.73
C ASP A 99 31.59 -6.26 -2.67
N ASP A 100 32.04 -6.48 -1.44
CA ASP A 100 31.71 -5.65 -0.27
C ASP A 100 32.72 -4.52 -0.03
N LEU A 101 33.69 -4.36 -0.93
CA LEU A 101 34.76 -3.37 -0.90
C LEU A 101 35.66 -3.49 0.34
N GLY A 102 35.63 -4.65 1.03
CA GLY A 102 36.32 -4.85 2.31
C GLY A 102 35.76 -4.02 3.47
N LEU A 103 34.54 -3.46 3.32
CA LEU A 103 33.93 -2.63 4.37
C LEU A 103 33.39 -3.49 5.51
N PRO A 104 33.71 -3.19 6.78
CA PRO A 104 33.19 -3.96 7.91
C PRO A 104 31.69 -3.72 8.09
N SER A 105 30.96 -4.77 8.48
CA SER A 105 29.55 -4.64 8.89
C SER A 105 29.47 -4.07 10.30
N LEU A 106 28.69 -3.00 10.49
CA LEU A 106 28.40 -2.46 11.80
C LEU A 106 27.25 -3.23 12.47
N ARG A 107 27.40 -3.54 13.76
CA ARG A 107 26.39 -4.27 14.52
C ARG A 107 25.27 -3.32 14.95
N TRP A 108 24.02 -3.71 14.80
CA TRP A 108 22.87 -2.91 15.23
C TRP A 108 23.00 -2.52 16.71
N LEU A 109 22.76 -1.24 17.00
CA LEU A 109 22.97 -0.57 18.30
C LEU A 109 24.42 -0.55 18.83
N SER A 110 25.44 -0.85 18.03
CA SER A 110 26.83 -0.59 18.44
C SER A 110 27.14 0.91 18.42
N PRO A 111 28.16 1.38 19.20
CA PRO A 111 28.58 2.78 19.17
C PRO A 111 28.90 3.30 17.77
N GLU A 112 29.52 2.48 16.92
CA GLU A 112 29.90 2.83 15.55
C GLU A 112 28.66 2.98 14.65
N TRP A 113 27.67 2.09 14.80
CA TRP A 113 26.40 2.20 14.07
C TRP A 113 25.61 3.44 14.50
N ILE A 114 25.56 3.73 15.81
CA ILE A 114 24.91 4.93 16.36
C ILE A 114 25.54 6.21 15.80
N GLU A 115 26.86 6.24 15.61
CA GLU A 115 27.53 7.38 14.99
C GLU A 115 27.09 7.59 13.53
N MET A 116 26.90 6.52 12.75
CA MET A 116 26.37 6.63 11.38
C MET A 116 24.93 7.16 11.35
N VAL A 117 24.09 6.75 12.32
CA VAL A 117 22.73 7.32 12.47
C VAL A 117 22.80 8.81 12.77
N LYS A 118 23.71 9.26 13.65
CA LYS A 118 23.89 10.69 13.92
C LYS A 118 24.32 11.47 12.68
N VAL A 119 25.25 10.92 11.89
CA VAL A 119 25.67 11.53 10.61
C VAL A 119 24.48 11.66 9.66
N ALA A 120 23.68 10.61 9.51
CA ALA A 120 22.51 10.63 8.64
C ALA A 120 21.46 11.66 9.09
N LEU A 121 21.12 11.69 10.38
CA LEU A 121 20.14 12.63 10.93
C LEU A 121 20.60 14.08 10.81
N LYS A 122 21.86 14.37 11.15
CA LYS A 122 22.42 15.73 11.01
C LYS A 122 22.48 16.15 9.53
N GLY A 123 22.96 15.26 8.66
CA GLY A 123 23.03 15.52 7.23
C GLY A 123 21.66 15.77 6.60
N ALA A 124 20.64 15.04 7.06
CA ALA A 124 19.26 15.23 6.64
C ALA A 124 18.68 16.55 7.15
N GLU A 125 18.92 16.93 8.41
CA GLU A 125 18.50 18.21 8.98
C GLU A 125 19.06 19.39 8.17
N GLU A 126 20.35 19.37 7.84
CA GLU A 126 21.02 20.40 7.02
C GLU A 126 20.41 20.54 5.62
N ARG A 127 19.80 19.46 5.10
CA ARG A 127 19.17 19.40 3.77
C ARG A 127 17.65 19.58 3.83
N GLY A 128 17.05 19.67 5.01
CA GLY A 128 15.59 19.68 5.18
C GLY A 128 14.92 18.39 4.70
N ILE A 129 15.58 17.25 4.93
CA ILE A 129 15.07 15.89 4.71
C ILE A 129 14.54 15.36 6.04
N VAL A 130 13.36 14.74 6.02
CA VAL A 130 12.76 14.10 7.20
C VAL A 130 13.30 12.67 7.33
N CYS A 131 13.59 12.21 8.53
CA CYS A 131 14.05 10.86 8.79
C CYS A 131 13.01 10.07 9.59
N ASP A 132 12.81 8.82 9.20
CA ASP A 132 12.24 7.75 9.99
C ASP A 132 13.29 6.63 10.13
N ILE A 133 13.10 5.69 11.06
CA ILE A 133 13.97 4.51 11.19
C ILE A 133 13.15 3.29 11.61
N ILE A 134 13.50 2.13 11.07
CA ILE A 134 12.93 0.86 11.54
C ILE A 134 13.42 0.53 12.96
N VAL A 135 12.54 -0.05 13.79
CA VAL A 135 12.95 -0.63 15.06
C VAL A 135 13.49 -2.04 14.80
N GLY A 136 14.79 -2.23 15.01
CA GLY A 136 15.48 -3.47 14.63
C GLY A 136 16.14 -3.36 13.26
N SER A 137 16.07 -4.45 12.49
CA SER A 137 16.67 -4.60 11.17
C SER A 137 15.94 -5.70 10.44
N GLY A 138 15.67 -5.53 9.14
CA GLY A 138 14.79 -6.47 8.44
C GLY A 138 13.43 -6.59 9.15
N TRP A 139 12.80 -7.75 9.05
CA TRP A 139 11.49 -7.99 9.66
C TRP A 139 11.31 -9.49 9.96
N PRO A 140 10.43 -9.89 10.88
CA PRO A 140 9.78 -9.07 11.91
C PRO A 140 10.79 -8.65 12.99
N PHE A 141 10.36 -7.98 14.08
CA PHE A 141 11.28 -7.62 15.16
C PHE A 141 11.93 -8.86 15.77
N GLY A 142 13.24 -8.80 16.00
CA GLY A 142 14.00 -9.87 16.61
C GLY A 142 15.48 -9.54 16.74
N GLY A 143 16.25 -10.48 17.29
CA GLY A 143 17.68 -10.26 17.48
C GLY A 143 18.40 -11.35 18.25
N GLU A 144 19.72 -11.39 18.08
CA GLU A 144 20.62 -12.43 18.60
C GLU A 144 20.62 -12.54 20.14
N PHE A 145 20.14 -11.50 20.83
CA PHE A 145 20.15 -11.36 22.28
C PHE A 145 18.90 -11.92 22.99
N LEU A 146 17.87 -12.34 22.24
CA LEU A 146 16.61 -12.81 22.82
C LEU A 146 16.79 -14.11 23.61
N GLN A 147 16.29 -14.10 24.84
CA GLN A 147 16.17 -15.29 25.68
C GLN A 147 15.08 -16.23 25.13
N THR A 148 15.13 -17.51 25.49
CA THR A 148 14.23 -18.53 24.91
C THR A 148 12.74 -18.17 25.08
N GLU A 149 12.38 -17.63 26.24
CA GLU A 149 11.02 -17.25 26.60
C GLU A 149 10.53 -16.00 25.84
N GLU A 150 11.45 -15.16 25.39
CA GLU A 150 11.18 -13.94 24.61
C GLU A 150 11.02 -14.21 23.11
N ARG A 151 11.27 -15.44 22.64
CA ARG A 151 11.20 -15.82 21.23
C ARG A 151 9.79 -16.22 20.82
N SER A 152 9.44 -15.98 19.55
CA SER A 152 8.15 -16.33 18.96
C SER A 152 7.77 -17.79 19.25
N GLN A 153 6.49 -18.01 19.56
CA GLN A 153 5.97 -19.33 19.93
C GLN A 153 4.88 -19.79 18.97
N LEU A 154 4.98 -21.05 18.57
CA LEU A 154 4.01 -21.77 17.74
C LEU A 154 3.50 -22.99 18.52
N MET A 155 2.18 -23.11 18.63
CA MET A 155 1.50 -24.34 19.00
C MET A 155 0.97 -25.01 17.72
N THR A 156 1.49 -26.19 17.42
CA THR A 156 1.17 -27.00 16.24
C THR A 156 0.80 -28.43 16.64
N ILE A 157 0.44 -29.27 15.69
CA ILE A 157 0.08 -30.67 15.92
C ILE A 157 0.78 -31.62 14.95
N VAL A 158 0.97 -32.86 15.41
CA VAL A 158 1.12 -34.05 14.55
C VAL A 158 -0.01 -35.02 14.87
N SER A 159 -0.41 -35.83 13.90
CA SER A 159 -1.55 -36.73 14.08
C SER A 159 -1.37 -38.06 13.38
N TYR A 160 -1.89 -39.12 14.02
CA TYR A 160 -1.77 -40.50 13.55
C TYR A 160 -3.12 -41.22 13.69
N HIS A 161 -3.51 -41.96 12.65
CA HIS A 161 -4.54 -42.98 12.79
C HIS A 161 -3.98 -44.14 13.64
N VAL A 162 -4.70 -44.55 14.69
CA VAL A 162 -4.27 -45.62 15.60
C VAL A 162 -5.43 -46.58 15.90
N GLU A 163 -5.08 -47.87 15.96
CA GLU A 163 -5.97 -48.95 16.38
C GLU A 163 -5.64 -49.35 17.82
N GLY A 164 -6.67 -49.71 18.57
CA GLY A 164 -6.64 -50.02 19.98
C GLY A 164 -6.04 -51.38 20.36
N GLY A 165 -5.99 -51.63 21.68
CA GLY A 165 -5.55 -52.91 22.23
C GLY A 165 -4.03 -53.08 22.31
N GLY A 166 -3.27 -51.97 22.29
CA GLY A 166 -1.81 -52.00 22.27
C GLY A 166 -1.13 -50.69 22.70
N VAL A 167 0.19 -50.65 22.55
CA VAL A 167 1.03 -49.48 22.83
C VAL A 167 1.57 -48.92 21.52
N LYS A 168 1.33 -47.63 21.27
CA LYS A 168 1.97 -46.88 20.19
C LYS A 168 3.29 -46.31 20.69
N GLU A 169 4.39 -46.74 20.08
CA GLU A 169 5.72 -46.19 20.35
C GLU A 169 6.08 -45.14 19.28
N LEU A 170 6.46 -43.94 19.71
CA LEU A 170 6.87 -42.83 18.83
C LEU A 170 8.16 -42.22 19.37
N LEU A 171 9.17 -42.05 18.51
CA LEU A 171 10.37 -41.31 18.87
C LEU A 171 10.04 -39.82 18.96
N THR A 172 10.41 -39.18 20.07
CA THR A 172 10.18 -37.75 20.28
C THR A 172 10.86 -36.90 19.20
N GLY A 173 12.03 -37.33 18.72
CA GLY A 173 12.71 -36.67 17.60
C GLY A 173 11.93 -36.72 16.28
N ASP A 174 11.20 -37.80 16.01
CA ASP A 174 10.36 -37.92 14.81
C ASP A 174 9.12 -37.04 14.91
N ILE A 175 8.49 -36.99 16.10
CA ILE A 175 7.40 -36.04 16.40
C ILE A 175 7.85 -34.61 16.12
N PHE A 176 9.03 -34.21 16.61
CA PHE A 176 9.54 -32.85 16.41
C PHE A 176 9.88 -32.56 14.94
N LYS A 177 10.50 -33.52 14.24
CA LYS A 177 10.80 -33.40 12.81
C LYS A 177 9.52 -33.25 11.98
N GLU A 178 8.47 -33.99 12.33
CA GLU A 178 7.17 -33.91 11.65
C GLU A 178 6.42 -32.61 11.98
N ALA A 179 6.51 -32.13 13.22
CA ALA A 179 5.90 -30.87 13.67
C ALA A 179 6.61 -29.61 13.13
N ALA A 180 7.86 -29.72 12.72
CA ALA A 180 8.66 -28.59 12.27
C ALA A 180 7.97 -27.82 11.11
N PRO A 181 7.86 -26.48 11.22
CA PRO A 181 7.15 -25.69 10.22
C PRO A 181 8.01 -25.49 8.96
N VAL A 182 7.35 -25.37 7.81
CA VAL A 182 8.01 -25.08 6.53
C VAL A 182 7.91 -23.58 6.25
N ILE A 183 8.89 -22.79 6.70
CA ILE A 183 8.82 -21.32 6.69
C ILE A 183 9.97 -20.69 5.88
N HIS A 184 9.83 -19.42 5.54
CA HIS A 184 10.76 -18.69 4.67
C HIS A 184 12.14 -18.48 5.35
N SER A 185 12.16 -18.06 6.62
CA SER A 185 13.40 -17.86 7.37
C SER A 185 13.42 -18.66 8.67
N PRO A 186 13.78 -19.96 8.63
CA PRO A 186 13.88 -20.77 9.84
C PRO A 186 15.08 -20.34 10.70
N TYR A 187 14.89 -20.30 12.02
CA TYR A 187 16.00 -20.17 12.97
C TYR A 187 16.71 -21.52 13.13
N ASP A 188 18.02 -21.50 13.35
CA ASP A 188 18.85 -22.70 13.38
C ASP A 188 18.76 -23.48 14.70
N ARG A 189 18.28 -22.84 15.78
CA ARG A 189 18.24 -23.40 17.14
C ARG A 189 16.87 -23.23 17.81
N PRO A 190 15.78 -23.74 17.21
CA PRO A 190 14.47 -23.76 17.86
C PRO A 190 14.44 -24.74 19.04
N SER A 191 13.55 -24.49 20.00
CA SER A 191 13.25 -25.45 21.08
C SER A 191 11.87 -26.07 20.89
N TYR A 192 11.79 -27.39 21.03
CA TYR A 192 10.55 -28.17 20.90
C TYR A 192 10.13 -28.78 22.24
N GLU A 193 8.82 -28.86 22.47
CA GLU A 193 8.22 -29.52 23.63
C GLU A 193 6.98 -30.29 23.18
N VAL A 194 6.87 -31.57 23.56
CA VAL A 194 5.59 -32.29 23.53
C VAL A 194 4.69 -31.68 24.60
N TYR A 195 3.68 -30.93 24.17
CA TYR A 195 2.86 -30.14 25.08
C TYR A 195 1.80 -31.00 25.78
N SER A 196 1.08 -31.81 25.01
CA SER A 196 0.02 -32.72 25.45
C SER A 196 -0.35 -33.70 24.31
N ALA A 197 -0.96 -34.83 24.62
CA ALA A 197 -1.50 -35.75 23.61
C ALA A 197 -2.96 -36.11 23.89
N TYR A 198 -3.73 -36.37 22.83
CA TYR A 198 -5.16 -36.67 22.93
C TYR A 198 -5.57 -37.78 21.96
N LEU A 199 -6.56 -38.58 22.37
CA LEU A 199 -7.28 -39.50 21.49
C LEU A 199 -8.67 -38.95 21.17
N ALA A 200 -8.99 -38.84 19.89
CA ALA A 200 -10.32 -38.52 19.41
C ALA A 200 -10.88 -39.65 18.54
N PRO A 201 -12.21 -39.88 18.52
CA PRO A 201 -12.82 -40.76 17.53
C PRO A 201 -12.49 -40.32 16.10
N THR A 202 -12.43 -41.27 15.16
CA THR A 202 -12.15 -40.96 13.74
C THR A 202 -13.23 -40.11 13.06
N LYS A 203 -14.45 -40.11 13.62
CA LYS A 203 -15.60 -39.33 13.12
C LYS A 203 -16.45 -38.82 14.28
N LEU A 204 -16.93 -37.58 14.17
CA LEU A 204 -17.86 -36.96 15.11
C LEU A 204 -18.99 -36.23 14.37
N ASP A 205 -20.23 -36.50 14.76
CA ASP A 205 -21.43 -35.74 14.36
C ASP A 205 -21.93 -34.80 15.48
N ARG A 206 -21.57 -35.09 16.73
CA ARG A 206 -21.70 -34.25 17.93
C ARG A 206 -20.35 -34.10 18.61
N PHE A 207 -20.10 -32.94 19.21
CA PHE A 207 -18.83 -32.71 19.87
C PHE A 207 -18.68 -33.60 21.11
N ILE A 208 -17.55 -34.30 21.19
CA ILE A 208 -17.12 -35.06 22.36
C ILE A 208 -15.68 -34.64 22.62
N ALA A 209 -15.40 -34.20 23.84
CA ALA A 209 -14.04 -33.82 24.23
C ALA A 209 -13.09 -35.01 24.04
N PRO A 210 -11.91 -34.80 23.45
CA PRO A 210 -10.96 -35.87 23.23
C PRO A 210 -10.32 -36.27 24.56
N VAL A 211 -9.92 -37.53 24.67
CA VAL A 211 -9.34 -38.09 25.90
C VAL A 211 -7.87 -37.70 25.96
N GLU A 212 -7.49 -36.89 26.94
CA GLU A 212 -6.08 -36.56 27.18
C GLU A 212 -5.32 -37.81 27.65
N ILE A 213 -4.15 -38.05 27.06
CA ILE A 213 -3.26 -39.15 27.41
C ILE A 213 -1.99 -38.58 28.04
N SER A 214 -1.51 -39.23 29.11
CA SER A 214 -0.27 -38.86 29.77
C SER A 214 0.92 -39.04 28.82
N VAL A 215 1.74 -38.00 28.72
CA VAL A 215 3.00 -38.01 27.96
C VAL A 215 4.14 -37.57 28.86
N ASP A 216 5.31 -38.19 28.71
CA ASP A 216 6.53 -37.75 29.39
C ASP A 216 7.25 -36.75 28.50
N LYS A 217 7.20 -35.47 28.90
CA LYS A 217 7.80 -34.37 28.15
C LYS A 217 9.31 -34.49 27.97
N ASN A 218 9.98 -35.31 28.78
CA ASN A 218 11.43 -35.52 28.76
C ASN A 218 11.85 -36.87 28.16
N ALA A 219 10.90 -37.73 27.79
CA ALA A 219 11.22 -39.04 27.24
C ALA A 219 11.69 -38.94 25.78
N ASP A 220 12.73 -39.68 25.41
CA ASP A 220 13.17 -39.85 24.02
C ASP A 220 12.20 -40.71 23.20
N LEU A 221 11.45 -41.60 23.88
CA LEU A 221 10.45 -42.49 23.31
C LEU A 221 9.12 -42.30 24.04
N GLN A 222 8.10 -41.84 23.32
CA GLN A 222 6.73 -41.77 23.82
C GLN A 222 6.08 -43.14 23.70
N ARG A 223 5.60 -43.68 24.83
CA ARG A 223 4.83 -44.93 24.90
C ARG A 223 3.40 -44.59 25.28
N ILE A 224 2.50 -44.71 24.32
CA ILE A 224 1.11 -44.27 24.45
C ILE A 224 0.21 -45.50 24.41
N GLU A 225 -0.45 -45.79 25.53
CA GLU A 225 -1.44 -46.87 25.61
C GLU A 225 -2.71 -46.47 24.85
N ILE A 226 -3.13 -47.29 23.89
CA ILE A 226 -4.33 -47.05 23.08
C ILE A 226 -5.43 -48.00 23.55
N PRO A 227 -6.55 -47.49 24.10
CA PRO A 227 -7.69 -48.31 24.48
C PRO A 227 -8.30 -48.99 23.25
N GLU A 228 -9.08 -50.05 23.43
CA GLU A 228 -9.82 -50.71 22.34
C GLU A 228 -10.64 -49.70 21.52
N GLY A 229 -10.61 -49.85 20.18
CA GLY A 229 -11.30 -48.96 19.23
C GLY A 229 -10.38 -48.37 18.15
N GLU A 230 -10.92 -47.46 17.34
CA GLU A 230 -10.17 -46.70 16.33
C GLU A 230 -10.18 -45.22 16.68
N TYR A 231 -9.00 -44.59 16.64
CA TYR A 231 -8.82 -43.21 17.07
C TYR A 231 -7.87 -42.45 16.15
N ILE A 232 -7.98 -41.12 16.21
CA ILE A 232 -6.91 -40.22 15.81
C ILE A 232 -6.16 -39.81 17.08
N LEU A 233 -4.87 -40.14 17.12
CA LEU A 233 -3.93 -39.66 18.11
C LEU A 233 -3.39 -38.30 17.68
N TYR A 234 -3.70 -37.27 18.44
CA TYR A 234 -3.15 -35.92 18.27
C TYR A 234 -2.05 -35.67 19.29
N ILE A 235 -0.89 -35.20 18.85
CA ILE A 235 0.18 -34.74 19.72
C ILE A 235 0.40 -33.26 19.44
N LEU A 236 0.15 -32.43 20.45
CA LEU A 236 0.40 -30.99 20.38
C LEU A 236 1.87 -30.73 20.69
N VAL A 237 2.51 -29.93 19.85
CA VAL A 237 3.92 -29.57 19.97
C VAL A 237 4.04 -28.05 20.08
N LYS A 238 4.72 -27.59 21.13
CA LYS A 238 5.09 -26.20 21.30
C LYS A 238 6.50 -25.99 20.75
N ILE A 239 6.67 -25.01 19.87
CA ILE A 239 7.95 -24.64 19.27
C ILE A 239 8.25 -23.20 19.63
N SER A 240 9.42 -22.91 20.20
CA SER A 240 9.86 -21.54 20.52
C SER A 240 11.11 -21.16 19.73
N GLY A 241 11.12 -19.94 19.19
CA GLY A 241 12.18 -19.45 18.31
C GLY A 241 12.29 -20.25 17.03
N PHE A 242 11.17 -20.52 16.36
CA PHE A 242 11.16 -21.29 15.10
C PHE A 242 11.59 -20.45 13.88
N GLN A 243 11.36 -19.14 13.92
CA GLN A 243 11.66 -18.20 12.84
C GLN A 243 12.82 -17.27 13.21
N ALA A 244 13.67 -16.96 12.23
CA ALA A 244 14.69 -15.92 12.29
C ALA A 244 14.22 -14.63 11.59
N VAL A 245 14.78 -13.50 11.98
CA VAL A 245 14.52 -12.22 11.32
C VAL A 245 14.94 -12.30 9.85
N ILE A 246 13.99 -12.08 8.96
CA ILE A 246 14.19 -12.03 7.52
C ILE A 246 15.15 -10.87 7.22
N ASN A 247 16.29 -11.22 6.64
CA ASN A 247 17.32 -10.28 6.24
C ASN A 247 17.85 -9.41 7.37
N GLY A 248 17.86 -9.91 8.62
CA GLY A 248 18.46 -9.19 9.73
C GLY A 248 19.94 -8.89 9.49
N SER A 249 20.37 -7.67 9.79
CA SER A 249 21.77 -7.27 9.84
C SER A 249 22.42 -7.73 11.17
N PRO A 250 23.76 -7.78 11.27
CA PRO A 250 24.44 -8.23 12.48
C PRO A 250 23.94 -7.55 13.75
N GLY A 251 23.66 -8.33 14.80
CA GLY A 251 23.04 -7.90 16.05
C GLY A 251 21.53 -8.06 16.11
N ALA A 252 20.87 -8.01 14.96
CA ALA A 252 19.43 -8.22 14.80
C ALA A 252 19.09 -9.48 13.97
N ALA A 253 20.09 -10.17 13.42
CA ALA A 253 19.97 -11.41 12.63
C ALA A 253 19.69 -12.68 13.47
N GLY A 254 18.84 -12.56 14.50
CA GLY A 254 18.52 -13.64 15.44
C GLY A 254 17.09 -14.17 15.32
N PRO A 255 16.59 -14.89 16.35
CA PRO A 255 15.20 -15.35 16.37
C PRO A 255 14.23 -14.16 16.42
N VAL A 256 13.01 -14.39 15.95
CA VAL A 256 11.90 -13.44 16.01
C VAL A 256 11.37 -13.29 17.44
N LEU A 257 11.03 -12.07 17.83
CA LEU A 257 10.43 -11.70 19.11
C LEU A 257 9.04 -12.33 19.29
N ASN A 258 8.69 -12.68 20.52
CA ASN A 258 7.32 -13.06 20.86
C ASN A 258 6.40 -11.83 20.95
N HIS A 259 5.73 -11.50 19.86
CA HIS A 259 4.79 -10.37 19.80
C HIS A 259 3.48 -10.61 20.57
N PHE A 260 3.26 -11.84 21.04
CA PHE A 260 2.15 -12.17 21.93
C PHE A 260 2.53 -11.95 23.40
N ASP A 261 3.80 -11.71 23.71
CA ASP A 261 4.26 -11.46 25.08
C ASP A 261 4.59 -9.97 25.27
N ARG A 262 3.81 -9.31 26.12
CA ARG A 262 3.96 -7.87 26.37
C ARG A 262 5.29 -7.51 27.02
N GLU A 263 5.79 -8.33 27.94
CA GLU A 263 7.03 -8.06 28.67
C GLU A 263 8.24 -8.19 27.75
N ALA A 264 8.23 -9.22 26.88
CA ALA A 264 9.23 -9.39 25.84
C ALA A 264 9.24 -8.18 24.88
N VAL A 265 8.06 -7.73 24.44
CA VAL A 265 7.92 -6.54 23.57
C VAL A 265 8.49 -5.30 24.25
N GLU A 266 8.07 -4.98 25.47
CA GLU A 266 8.55 -3.78 26.17
C GLU A 266 10.07 -3.85 26.40
N THR A 267 10.63 -5.01 26.71
CA THR A 267 12.08 -5.23 26.86
C THR A 267 12.84 -4.98 25.56
N PHE A 268 12.34 -5.51 24.44
CA PHE A 268 12.94 -5.29 23.12
C PHE A 268 12.94 -3.81 22.72
N LEU A 269 11.80 -3.13 22.91
CA LEU A 269 11.66 -1.71 22.59
C LEU A 269 12.58 -0.85 23.47
N ASN A 270 12.63 -1.12 24.78
CA ASN A 270 13.47 -0.38 25.70
C ASN A 270 14.96 -0.51 25.38
N ARG A 271 15.40 -1.66 24.85
CA ARG A 271 16.78 -1.81 24.36
C ARG A 271 17.14 -0.77 23.30
N MET A 272 16.25 -0.46 22.37
CA MET A 272 16.52 0.60 21.38
C MET A 272 16.56 1.97 22.06
N SER A 273 15.59 2.29 22.92
CA SER A 273 15.57 3.61 23.58
C SER A 273 16.78 3.83 24.48
N ASP A 274 17.22 2.81 25.21
CA ASP A 274 18.31 2.91 26.18
C ASP A 274 19.66 3.14 25.50
N ASN A 275 19.85 2.58 24.30
CA ASN A 275 21.11 2.67 23.56
C ASN A 275 21.14 3.84 22.56
N LEU A 276 20.06 4.04 21.79
CA LEU A 276 20.05 5.01 20.69
C LEU A 276 19.66 6.42 21.16
N PHE A 277 18.54 6.57 21.89
CA PHE A 277 17.93 7.89 22.10
C PHE A 277 18.80 8.88 22.89
N PRO A 278 19.58 8.47 23.91
CA PRO A 278 20.53 9.37 24.57
C PRO A 278 21.52 10.03 23.59
N ALA A 279 21.97 9.29 22.57
CA ALA A 279 22.92 9.77 21.57
C ALA A 279 22.29 10.70 20.52
N LEU A 280 20.95 10.71 20.40
CA LEU A 280 20.21 11.54 19.44
C LEU A 280 19.71 12.85 20.04
N LYS A 281 19.96 13.11 21.33
CA LYS A 281 19.44 14.28 22.03
C LYS A 281 19.85 15.58 21.35
N GLY A 282 18.87 16.38 20.94
CA GLY A 282 19.07 17.70 20.33
C GLY A 282 19.13 17.70 18.80
N LEU A 283 19.17 16.53 18.15
CA LEU A 283 19.00 16.42 16.71
C LEU A 283 17.53 16.64 16.32
N LYS A 284 17.28 17.30 15.18
CA LYS A 284 15.92 17.49 14.64
C LYS A 284 15.73 16.66 13.38
N GLY A 285 14.51 16.69 12.83
CA GLY A 285 14.19 16.03 11.57
C GLY A 285 13.82 14.55 11.69
N PHE A 286 13.91 13.96 12.89
CA PHE A 286 13.48 12.59 13.16
C PHE A 286 11.99 12.55 13.53
N ARG A 287 11.16 11.93 12.68
CA ARG A 287 9.68 11.96 12.77
C ARG A 287 9.10 10.70 13.39
N ALA A 288 9.38 9.52 12.81
CA ALA A 288 8.72 8.29 13.18
C ALA A 288 9.65 7.09 13.37
N LEU A 289 9.23 6.18 14.23
CA LEU A 289 9.78 4.83 14.33
C LEU A 289 8.89 3.89 13.50
N PHE A 290 9.50 2.97 12.77
CA PHE A 290 8.82 2.11 11.82
C PHE A 290 8.81 0.64 12.27
N CYS A 291 7.67 -0.01 12.07
CA CYS A 291 7.48 -1.46 12.12
C CYS A 291 7.02 -1.95 10.75
N ASP A 292 7.84 -2.79 10.11
CA ASP A 292 7.49 -3.44 8.84
C ASP A 292 6.35 -4.45 9.01
N SER A 293 5.92 -5.08 7.92
CA SER A 293 4.94 -6.16 7.97
C SER A 293 5.44 -7.31 8.87
N MET A 294 4.54 -7.85 9.70
CA MET A 294 4.94 -8.69 10.83
C MET A 294 5.28 -10.13 10.47
N GLU A 295 4.98 -10.62 9.26
CA GLU A 295 5.24 -11.99 8.77
C GLU A 295 5.54 -13.05 9.85
N LEU A 296 4.65 -13.28 10.84
CA LEU A 296 4.99 -14.14 12.00
C LEU A 296 4.91 -15.64 11.69
N GLU A 297 4.70 -15.98 10.42
CA GLU A 297 4.73 -17.32 9.82
C GLU A 297 4.10 -18.43 10.69
N GLY A 298 2.97 -18.12 11.35
CA GLY A 298 2.18 -19.07 12.14
C GLY A 298 2.26 -18.92 13.66
N ALA A 299 3.00 -17.95 14.20
CA ALA A 299 3.01 -17.70 15.65
C ALA A 299 1.58 -17.50 16.17
N ASN A 300 1.21 -18.26 17.20
CA ASN A 300 -0.16 -18.33 17.72
C ASN A 300 -0.24 -18.60 19.22
N TRP A 301 0.89 -18.51 19.94
CA TRP A 301 0.98 -18.92 21.34
C TRP A 301 1.78 -17.95 22.21
N CYS A 302 1.47 -17.97 23.50
CA CYS A 302 2.23 -17.28 24.55
C CYS A 302 1.97 -17.96 25.90
N LYS A 303 2.73 -17.57 26.93
CA LYS A 303 2.67 -18.19 28.26
C LYS A 303 1.28 -18.13 28.90
N ASP A 304 0.54 -17.03 28.72
CA ASP A 304 -0.77 -16.79 29.33
C ASP A 304 -1.94 -16.96 28.34
N PHE A 305 -1.73 -17.65 27.21
CA PHE A 305 -2.74 -17.76 26.15
C PHE A 305 -4.08 -18.33 26.65
N LYS A 306 -4.03 -19.39 27.47
CA LYS A 306 -5.25 -20.04 27.99
C LYS A 306 -6.04 -19.11 28.90
N GLU A 307 -5.36 -18.40 29.79
CA GLU A 307 -5.94 -17.41 30.69
C GLU A 307 -6.58 -16.27 29.90
N GLN A 308 -5.89 -15.77 28.87
CA GLN A 308 -6.43 -14.74 27.98
C GLN A 308 -7.65 -15.24 27.21
N TYR A 309 -7.64 -16.49 26.72
CA TYR A 309 -8.76 -17.07 26.00
C TYR A 309 -10.00 -17.16 26.90
N ILE A 310 -9.88 -17.75 28.08
CA ILE A 310 -10.99 -17.88 29.05
C ILE A 310 -11.53 -16.49 29.41
N LYS A 311 -10.65 -15.53 29.68
CA LYS A 311 -11.03 -14.15 30.00
C LYS A 311 -11.83 -13.48 28.89
N ARG A 312 -11.49 -13.74 27.63
CA ARG A 312 -12.05 -13.07 26.44
C ARG A 312 -13.29 -13.76 25.87
N ARG A 313 -13.34 -15.10 25.93
CA ARG A 313 -14.39 -15.92 25.29
C ARG A 313 -15.33 -16.57 26.32
N GLY A 314 -14.87 -16.77 27.56
CA GLY A 314 -15.69 -17.29 28.67
C GLY A 314 -15.75 -18.82 28.78
N TYR A 315 -14.91 -19.55 28.04
CA TYR A 315 -14.79 -21.01 28.10
C TYR A 315 -13.34 -21.45 27.81
N ASP A 316 -13.01 -22.72 28.07
CA ASP A 316 -11.68 -23.29 27.84
C ASP A 316 -11.54 -23.82 26.40
N VAL A 317 -10.51 -23.37 25.69
CA VAL A 317 -10.19 -23.82 24.32
C VAL A 317 -9.51 -25.19 24.29
N THR A 318 -8.93 -25.65 25.40
CA THR A 318 -8.07 -26.84 25.47
C THR A 318 -8.70 -28.08 24.81
N PRO A 319 -9.98 -28.44 25.06
CA PRO A 319 -10.61 -29.61 24.43
C PRO A 319 -10.72 -29.52 22.89
N TYR A 320 -10.63 -28.32 22.33
CA TYR A 320 -10.80 -28.06 20.91
C TYR A 320 -9.48 -27.94 20.15
N LEU A 321 -8.36 -27.74 20.85
CA LEU A 321 -7.04 -27.57 20.22
C LEU A 321 -6.69 -28.68 19.20
N PRO A 322 -6.98 -29.98 19.46
CA PRO A 322 -6.72 -31.04 18.49
C PRO A 322 -7.45 -30.88 17.15
N PHE A 323 -8.59 -30.17 17.13
CA PHE A 323 -9.44 -30.02 15.95
C PHE A 323 -9.27 -28.69 15.20
N ILE A 324 -8.65 -27.68 15.83
CA ILE A 324 -8.50 -26.34 15.25
C ILE A 324 -7.06 -25.99 14.88
N LEU A 325 -6.08 -26.64 15.51
CA LEU A 325 -4.67 -26.51 15.17
C LEU A 325 -4.33 -27.34 13.93
N TYR A 326 -3.24 -26.98 13.27
CA TYR A 326 -2.77 -27.64 12.06
C TYR A 326 -1.25 -27.49 11.94
N LYS A 327 -0.64 -28.32 11.09
CA LYS A 327 0.78 -28.19 10.76
C LYS A 327 1.00 -26.94 9.91
N VAL A 328 1.99 -26.13 10.31
CA VAL A 328 2.27 -24.83 9.70
C VAL A 328 3.27 -24.94 8.55
N GLY A 329 2.95 -24.27 7.45
CA GLY A 329 3.78 -24.12 6.25
C GLY A 329 4.02 -22.65 5.91
N HIS A 330 4.45 -22.40 4.67
CA HIS A 330 4.95 -21.11 4.23
C HIS A 330 3.92 -20.01 4.51
N MET A 331 4.34 -18.85 5.00
CA MET A 331 3.44 -17.74 5.36
C MET A 331 2.36 -18.08 6.40
N GLY A 332 2.58 -19.11 7.23
CA GLY A 332 1.61 -19.53 8.24
C GLY A 332 0.45 -20.36 7.70
N HIS A 333 0.51 -20.82 6.45
CA HIS A 333 -0.53 -21.64 5.83
C HIS A 333 -0.63 -23.03 6.48
N ALA A 334 -1.82 -23.63 6.41
CA ALA A 334 -1.99 -25.02 6.79
C ALA A 334 -1.35 -25.95 5.76
N VAL A 335 -0.64 -26.96 6.24
CA VAL A 335 -0.09 -28.05 5.42
C VAL A 335 -1.11 -29.19 5.38
N GLU A 336 -1.45 -29.65 4.18
CA GLU A 336 -2.32 -30.81 3.99
C GLU A 336 -1.60 -32.14 4.31
N GLY A 337 -2.37 -33.16 4.69
CA GLY A 337 -1.88 -34.54 4.79
C GLY A 337 -1.77 -35.14 6.20
N GLY A 338 -2.12 -34.40 7.25
CA GLY A 338 -2.28 -34.98 8.59
C GLY A 338 -3.60 -35.76 8.72
N GLU A 339 -3.60 -36.84 9.51
CA GLU A 339 -4.82 -37.58 9.86
C GLU A 339 -5.72 -36.69 10.72
N VAL A 340 -6.99 -36.55 10.36
CA VAL A 340 -7.94 -35.68 11.07
C VAL A 340 -9.26 -36.38 11.33
N THR A 341 -9.85 -36.10 12.49
CA THR A 341 -11.21 -36.50 12.83
C THR A 341 -12.18 -35.88 11.82
N GLU A 342 -13.01 -36.71 11.18
CA GLU A 342 -14.05 -36.24 10.27
C GLU A 342 -15.17 -35.57 11.08
N LEU A 343 -15.28 -34.25 10.98
CA LEU A 343 -16.32 -33.47 11.64
C LEU A 343 -17.52 -33.27 10.73
N THR A 344 -18.70 -33.67 11.21
CA THR A 344 -19.99 -33.50 10.55
C THR A 344 -21.02 -32.92 11.51
N GLY A 345 -22.21 -32.57 11.02
CA GLY A 345 -23.34 -32.15 11.87
C GLY A 345 -23.01 -31.00 12.83
N GLU A 346 -23.42 -31.17 14.08
CA GLU A 346 -23.25 -30.20 15.17
C GLU A 346 -21.77 -30.02 15.55
N ALA A 347 -20.99 -31.11 15.54
CA ALA A 347 -19.56 -31.06 15.84
C ALA A 347 -18.79 -30.11 14.91
N LYS A 348 -19.10 -30.15 13.61
CA LYS A 348 -18.48 -29.27 12.62
C LYS A 348 -18.78 -27.80 12.89
N GLU A 349 -20.03 -27.47 13.18
CA GLU A 349 -20.45 -26.08 13.45
C GLU A 349 -19.81 -25.55 14.75
N GLU A 350 -19.81 -26.38 15.80
CA GLU A 350 -19.20 -26.04 17.10
C GLU A 350 -17.69 -25.79 16.97
N VAL A 351 -16.94 -26.73 16.38
CA VAL A 351 -15.48 -26.59 16.21
C VAL A 351 -15.14 -25.39 15.31
N ALA A 352 -15.92 -25.14 14.26
CA ALA A 352 -15.70 -24.02 13.36
C ALA A 352 -15.86 -22.66 14.09
N ARG A 353 -16.81 -22.56 15.02
CA ARG A 353 -16.99 -21.38 15.89
C ARG A 353 -15.84 -21.20 16.88
N VAL A 354 -15.33 -22.29 17.46
CA VAL A 354 -14.15 -22.23 18.32
C VAL A 354 -12.91 -21.80 17.53
N LYS A 355 -12.76 -22.26 16.29
CA LYS A 355 -11.69 -21.83 15.38
C LYS A 355 -11.74 -20.33 15.10
N HIS A 356 -12.93 -19.78 14.84
CA HIS A 356 -13.12 -18.33 14.77
C HIS A 356 -12.66 -17.63 16.05
N ASP A 357 -13.12 -18.09 17.22
CA ASP A 357 -12.80 -17.48 18.51
C ASP A 357 -11.30 -17.56 18.85
N PHE A 358 -10.60 -18.60 18.40
CA PHE A 358 -9.15 -18.74 18.47
C PHE A 358 -8.42 -17.64 17.68
N TYR A 359 -8.75 -17.45 16.41
CA TYR A 359 -8.10 -16.41 15.60
C TYR A 359 -8.37 -15.00 16.13
N VAL A 360 -9.61 -14.71 16.53
CA VAL A 360 -9.94 -13.40 17.13
C VAL A 360 -9.16 -13.20 18.42
N THR A 361 -9.00 -14.24 19.25
CA THR A 361 -8.19 -14.15 20.48
C THR A 361 -6.73 -13.85 20.16
N CYS A 362 -6.13 -14.50 19.17
CA CYS A 362 -4.76 -14.20 18.73
C CYS A 362 -4.60 -12.72 18.32
N MET A 363 -5.51 -12.22 17.47
CA MET A 363 -5.48 -10.82 17.02
C MET A 363 -5.65 -9.82 18.17
N GLU A 364 -6.54 -10.12 19.12
CA GLU A 364 -6.75 -9.28 20.31
C GLU A 364 -5.51 -9.26 21.21
N ILE A 365 -4.80 -10.38 21.35
CA ILE A 365 -3.55 -10.45 22.11
C ILE A 365 -2.47 -9.61 21.43
N VAL A 366 -2.21 -9.78 20.13
CA VAL A 366 -1.22 -8.98 19.39
C VAL A 366 -1.56 -7.48 19.45
N ARG A 367 -2.83 -7.10 19.34
CA ARG A 367 -3.27 -5.71 19.52
C ARG A 367 -2.89 -5.17 20.90
N ASP A 368 -3.17 -5.91 21.96
CA ASP A 368 -3.04 -5.44 23.34
C ASP A 368 -1.61 -5.59 23.90
N HIS A 369 -0.83 -6.55 23.41
CA HIS A 369 0.53 -6.88 23.86
C HIS A 369 1.62 -6.31 22.96
N PHE A 370 1.33 -6.01 21.69
CA PHE A 370 2.28 -5.42 20.75
C PHE A 370 1.86 -4.05 20.20
N VAL A 371 0.76 -3.95 19.45
CA VAL A 371 0.42 -2.72 18.70
C VAL A 371 0.26 -1.50 19.62
N LYS A 372 -0.52 -1.66 20.69
CA LYS A 372 -0.74 -0.59 21.68
C LYS A 372 0.53 -0.26 22.46
N PRO A 373 1.29 -1.23 23.03
CA PRO A 373 2.58 -0.94 23.67
C PRO A 373 3.60 -0.26 22.76
N TYR A 374 3.76 -0.74 21.51
CA TYR A 374 4.63 -0.13 20.51
C TYR A 374 4.27 1.34 20.26
N THR A 375 2.99 1.61 19.99
CA THR A 375 2.54 2.98 19.73
C THR A 375 2.68 3.88 20.95
N ALA A 376 2.38 3.36 22.14
CA ALA A 376 2.56 4.09 23.39
C ALA A 376 4.04 4.40 23.67
N TRP A 377 4.94 3.45 23.38
CA TRP A 377 6.39 3.63 23.53
C TRP A 377 6.94 4.67 22.56
N CYS A 378 6.57 4.64 21.28
CA CYS A 378 6.94 5.67 20.31
C CYS A 378 6.53 7.07 20.81
N ASN A 379 5.25 7.23 21.17
CA ASN A 379 4.68 8.49 21.62
C ASN A 379 5.31 9.01 22.92
N LYS A 380 5.60 8.10 23.88
CA LYS A 380 6.30 8.44 25.13
C LYS A 380 7.66 9.08 24.88
N HIS A 381 8.35 8.67 23.80
CA HIS A 381 9.65 9.20 23.42
C HIS A 381 9.59 10.33 22.39
N GLY A 382 8.39 10.81 22.04
CA GLY A 382 8.19 11.95 21.14
C GLY A 382 8.24 11.60 19.65
N PHE A 383 8.12 10.33 19.30
CA PHE A 383 8.07 9.85 17.91
C PHE A 383 6.66 9.38 17.54
N GLN A 384 6.30 9.51 16.26
CA GLN A 384 5.11 8.86 15.74
C GLN A 384 5.39 7.37 15.52
N SER A 385 4.42 6.51 15.81
CA SER A 385 4.47 5.11 15.38
C SER A 385 4.05 5.01 13.91
N ARG A 386 4.91 4.47 13.05
CA ARG A 386 4.56 4.11 11.68
C ARG A 386 4.62 2.59 11.54
N MET A 387 3.59 1.97 10.97
CA MET A 387 3.51 0.51 10.96
C MET A 387 2.67 0.01 9.82
N GLN A 388 3.07 -1.12 9.22
CA GLN A 388 2.23 -1.94 8.34
C GLN A 388 1.37 -2.91 9.17
N PRO A 389 0.10 -2.57 9.52
CA PRO A 389 -0.66 -3.27 10.54
C PRO A 389 -1.69 -4.22 9.91
N TYR A 390 -1.23 -5.06 8.99
CA TYR A 390 -1.99 -6.07 8.26
C TYR A 390 -1.20 -7.39 8.23
N GLY A 391 -1.82 -8.47 7.77
CA GLY A 391 -1.33 -9.84 7.94
C GLY A 391 -2.32 -10.68 8.76
N ARG A 392 -1.97 -11.94 9.01
CA ARG A 392 -2.83 -12.92 9.73
C ARG A 392 -3.02 -12.60 11.20
N GLU A 393 -2.11 -11.80 11.76
CA GLU A 393 -2.02 -11.41 13.16
C GLU A 393 -2.98 -10.27 13.51
N PHE A 394 -3.57 -9.62 12.50
CA PHE A 394 -4.37 -8.43 12.69
C PHE A 394 -5.79 -8.57 12.13
N HIS A 395 -6.71 -7.90 12.80
CA HIS A 395 -7.95 -7.53 12.14
C HIS A 395 -7.64 -6.46 11.06
N PRO A 396 -8.08 -6.63 9.80
CA PRO A 396 -7.70 -5.77 8.66
C PRO A 396 -7.91 -4.26 8.84
N LEU A 397 -8.95 -3.87 9.58
CA LEU A 397 -9.20 -2.47 9.92
C LEU A 397 -8.64 -2.09 11.30
N GLU A 398 -8.99 -2.85 12.34
CA GLU A 398 -8.68 -2.44 13.72
C GLU A 398 -7.19 -2.34 14.04
N GLY A 399 -6.32 -3.08 13.33
CA GLY A 399 -4.87 -2.93 13.47
C GLY A 399 -4.41 -1.48 13.22
N SER A 400 -5.00 -0.82 12.23
CA SER A 400 -4.66 0.58 11.87
C SER A 400 -5.24 1.62 12.83
N PHE A 401 -6.24 1.29 13.66
CA PHE A 401 -6.88 2.26 14.54
C PHE A 401 -5.95 2.79 15.62
N TYR A 402 -4.95 2.00 16.03
CA TYR A 402 -4.07 2.33 17.15
C TYR A 402 -2.75 3.00 16.75
N VAL A 403 -2.34 2.91 15.48
CA VAL A 403 -1.04 3.40 14.97
C VAL A 403 -1.12 4.85 14.49
N ASP A 404 -0.17 5.73 14.84
CA ASP A 404 -0.17 7.14 14.42
C ASP A 404 -0.15 7.34 12.89
N ILE A 405 0.69 6.58 12.18
CA ILE A 405 0.81 6.55 10.72
C ILE A 405 0.70 5.10 10.23
N PRO A 406 -0.52 4.63 9.90
CA PRO A 406 -0.69 3.32 9.28
C PRO A 406 -0.10 3.30 7.86
N GLU A 407 0.62 2.24 7.54
CA GLU A 407 1.28 2.01 6.25
C GLU A 407 0.65 0.81 5.52
N CYS A 408 0.50 0.91 4.21
CA CYS A 408 0.14 -0.20 3.31
C CYS A 408 1.26 -0.48 2.30
N GLU A 409 1.00 -1.25 1.24
CA GLU A 409 2.02 -1.59 0.25
C GLU A 409 1.52 -1.77 -1.19
N THR A 410 2.37 -1.43 -2.15
CA THR A 410 2.10 -1.48 -3.59
C THR A 410 3.31 -2.11 -4.28
N TRP A 411 3.08 -3.13 -5.11
CA TRP A 411 4.09 -3.89 -5.84
C TRP A 411 3.94 -3.74 -7.36
N LEU A 412 5.05 -3.67 -8.08
CA LEU A 412 5.08 -3.77 -9.53
C LEU A 412 5.43 -5.20 -9.93
N PHE A 413 4.57 -5.79 -10.75
CA PHE A 413 4.77 -7.09 -11.38
C PHE A 413 5.15 -6.90 -12.87
N GLN A 414 5.71 -7.94 -13.48
CA GLN A 414 6.20 -8.01 -14.87
C GLN A 414 5.74 -6.89 -15.82
N SER A 415 6.69 -6.15 -16.37
CA SER A 415 6.52 -5.15 -17.40
C SER A 415 6.46 -5.78 -18.80
N GLY A 416 5.50 -5.35 -19.63
CA GLY A 416 5.48 -5.67 -21.07
C GLY A 416 4.62 -6.85 -21.54
N THR A 417 3.95 -7.62 -20.66
CA THR A 417 3.04 -8.72 -21.07
C THR A 417 1.55 -8.34 -21.05
N ASP A 418 1.23 -7.18 -20.46
CA ASP A 418 -0.14 -6.76 -20.22
C ASP A 418 -0.44 -5.49 -21.01
N GLU A 419 -0.61 -5.48 -22.33
CA GLU A 419 -1.16 -4.26 -23.00
C GLU A 419 -2.70 -4.24 -22.97
N GLU A 420 -3.37 -5.37 -22.69
CA GLU A 420 -4.84 -5.50 -22.78
C GLU A 420 -5.60 -5.76 -21.47
N ARG A 421 -4.94 -6.10 -20.35
CA ARG A 421 -5.67 -6.38 -19.10
C ARG A 421 -6.28 -5.12 -18.46
N PRO A 422 -7.55 -5.11 -18.02
CA PRO A 422 -8.15 -4.00 -17.28
C PRO A 422 -7.43 -3.71 -15.96
N PHE A 423 -7.73 -2.56 -15.35
CA PHE A 423 -7.20 -2.10 -14.06
C PHE A 423 -7.20 -3.19 -12.97
N THR A 424 -8.20 -4.08 -13.00
CA THR A 424 -8.43 -5.21 -12.08
C THR A 424 -7.51 -6.42 -12.25
N GLY A 425 -6.70 -6.46 -13.31
CA GLY A 425 -5.80 -7.57 -13.66
C GLY A 425 -4.32 -7.21 -13.71
N ARG A 426 -3.97 -5.97 -13.34
CA ARG A 426 -2.60 -5.38 -13.36
C ARG A 426 -2.28 -4.59 -12.09
N THR A 427 -2.97 -4.89 -10.99
CA THR A 427 -3.00 -4.01 -9.82
C THR A 427 -1.61 -3.91 -9.22
N ALA A 428 -1.03 -2.72 -9.29
CA ALA A 428 0.17 -2.39 -8.55
C ALA A 428 -0.15 -2.28 -7.05
N TYR A 429 -1.33 -1.77 -6.70
CA TYR A 429 -1.77 -1.77 -5.31
C TYR A 429 -2.06 -3.21 -4.85
N THR A 430 -1.85 -3.48 -3.57
CA THR A 430 -2.28 -4.72 -2.93
C THR A 430 -3.63 -4.54 -2.24
N ASN A 431 -4.38 -5.62 -2.01
CA ASN A 431 -5.69 -5.57 -1.36
C ASN A 431 -5.68 -4.83 -0.02
N VAL A 432 -4.55 -4.82 0.71
CA VAL A 432 -4.43 -4.18 2.03
C VAL A 432 -4.54 -2.65 1.95
N ASN A 433 -4.23 -2.01 0.82
CA ASN A 433 -4.29 -0.55 0.68
C ASN A 433 -5.67 0.00 1.02
N LYS A 434 -6.73 -0.63 0.49
CA LYS A 434 -8.09 -0.15 0.73
C LYS A 434 -8.51 -0.36 2.19
N PHE A 435 -8.06 -1.43 2.85
CA PHE A 435 -8.32 -1.64 4.29
C PHE A 435 -7.62 -0.58 5.14
N VAL A 436 -6.31 -0.41 4.97
CA VAL A 436 -5.52 0.56 5.73
C VAL A 436 -6.02 1.98 5.48
N ALA A 437 -6.33 2.34 4.23
CA ALA A 437 -6.87 3.66 3.91
C ALA A 437 -8.24 3.89 4.57
N SER A 438 -9.14 2.91 4.51
CA SER A 438 -10.46 3.00 5.13
C SER A 438 -10.35 3.14 6.65
N ALA A 439 -9.51 2.33 7.28
CA ALA A 439 -9.32 2.34 8.73
C ALA A 439 -8.70 3.65 9.22
N THR A 440 -7.68 4.14 8.53
CA THR A 440 -7.04 5.43 8.84
C THR A 440 -8.06 6.58 8.79
N ARG A 441 -8.92 6.61 7.77
CA ARG A 441 -10.01 7.60 7.63
C ARG A 441 -11.07 7.48 8.71
N LEU A 442 -11.51 6.25 9.01
CA LEU A 442 -12.46 5.97 10.10
C LEU A 442 -11.91 6.46 11.45
N SER A 443 -10.59 6.35 11.67
CA SER A 443 -9.92 6.84 12.87
C SER A 443 -9.62 8.36 12.88
N GLY A 444 -9.99 9.09 11.83
CA GLY A 444 -9.79 10.54 11.73
C GLY A 444 -8.35 10.98 11.44
N LYS A 445 -7.48 10.05 11.05
CA LYS A 445 -6.08 10.32 10.68
C LYS A 445 -6.00 10.75 9.22
N LYS A 446 -4.97 11.54 8.89
CA LYS A 446 -4.75 12.12 7.55
C LYS A 446 -3.71 11.36 6.72
N ILE A 447 -2.63 10.92 7.38
CA ILE A 447 -1.49 10.30 6.69
C ILE A 447 -1.73 8.80 6.58
N ILE A 448 -1.75 8.33 5.34
CA ILE A 448 -1.77 6.92 4.96
C ILE A 448 -0.47 6.73 4.18
N SER A 449 0.57 6.22 4.84
CA SER A 449 1.82 5.93 4.15
C SER A 449 1.69 4.63 3.36
N CYS A 450 2.58 4.44 2.39
CA CYS A 450 2.62 3.25 1.57
C CYS A 450 4.07 2.93 1.27
N GLU A 451 4.49 1.71 1.56
CA GLU A 451 5.60 1.09 0.86
C GLU A 451 5.21 1.02 -0.62
N GLU A 452 5.68 1.97 -1.42
CA GLU A 452 5.17 2.18 -2.76
C GLU A 452 6.17 1.68 -3.81
N VAL A 453 5.64 0.95 -4.80
CA VAL A 453 6.33 0.41 -5.99
C VAL A 453 7.51 -0.54 -5.69
N THR A 454 7.29 -1.43 -4.72
CA THR A 454 8.15 -2.61 -4.49
C THR A 454 8.24 -3.44 -5.76
N ASN A 455 9.43 -3.90 -6.13
CA ASN A 455 9.63 -4.62 -7.38
C ASN A 455 10.72 -5.67 -7.20
N THR A 456 10.35 -6.91 -7.48
CA THR A 456 11.24 -8.08 -7.44
C THR A 456 11.31 -8.82 -8.78
N ASP A 457 10.60 -8.32 -9.81
CA ASP A 457 10.58 -8.92 -11.14
C ASP A 457 11.51 -8.14 -12.07
N ASP A 458 11.08 -6.96 -12.54
CA ASP A 458 11.78 -6.14 -13.55
C ASP A 458 12.58 -4.99 -12.94
N VAL A 459 13.35 -5.27 -11.89
CA VAL A 459 14.08 -4.29 -11.07
C VAL A 459 14.76 -3.19 -11.90
N PHE A 460 15.42 -3.58 -12.99
CA PHE A 460 16.21 -2.70 -13.86
C PHE A 460 15.51 -2.29 -15.17
N ASN A 461 14.31 -2.80 -15.44
CA ASN A 461 13.55 -2.60 -16.66
C ASN A 461 12.25 -1.82 -16.47
N VAL A 462 11.90 -1.45 -15.24
CA VAL A 462 10.73 -0.59 -14.96
C VAL A 462 10.94 0.85 -15.51
N PRO A 463 10.08 1.30 -16.45
CA PRO A 463 10.07 2.68 -16.91
C PRO A 463 9.40 3.63 -15.90
N LEU A 464 9.75 4.91 -15.93
CA LEU A 464 9.16 5.93 -15.04
C LEU A 464 7.62 6.06 -15.22
N GLN A 465 7.08 5.77 -16.42
CA GLN A 465 5.63 5.66 -16.65
C GLN A 465 4.97 4.60 -15.77
N THR A 466 5.60 3.44 -15.57
CA THR A 466 5.06 2.37 -14.73
C THR A 466 5.08 2.77 -13.26
N VAL A 467 6.13 3.49 -12.82
CA VAL A 467 6.18 4.09 -11.48
C VAL A 467 5.03 5.10 -11.29
N LYS A 468 4.72 5.91 -12.31
CA LYS A 468 3.55 6.81 -12.29
C LYS A 468 2.24 6.05 -12.09
N LEU A 469 2.03 5.00 -12.88
CA LEU A 469 0.82 4.18 -12.82
C LEU A 469 0.64 3.54 -11.45
N GLY A 470 1.70 2.97 -10.88
CA GLY A 470 1.68 2.44 -9.51
C GLY A 470 1.35 3.52 -8.49
N GLY A 471 1.95 4.70 -8.62
CA GLY A 471 1.67 5.84 -7.75
C GLY A 471 0.22 6.33 -7.83
N ASP A 472 -0.34 6.45 -9.03
CA ASP A 472 -1.73 6.88 -9.24
C ASP A 472 -2.72 5.85 -8.66
N GLN A 473 -2.40 4.56 -8.79
CA GLN A 473 -3.17 3.46 -8.20
C GLN A 473 -3.19 3.51 -6.68
N SER A 474 -2.04 3.73 -6.04
CA SER A 474 -1.95 3.94 -4.60
C SER A 474 -2.86 5.11 -4.18
N ASN A 475 -2.82 6.25 -4.87
CA ASN A 475 -3.67 7.39 -4.53
C ASN A 475 -5.17 7.06 -4.67
N LEU A 476 -5.59 6.36 -5.74
CA LEU A 476 -6.97 5.93 -5.94
C LEU A 476 -7.47 4.98 -4.85
N SER A 477 -6.60 4.09 -4.33
CA SER A 477 -6.93 3.21 -3.20
C SER A 477 -7.03 3.96 -1.86
N GLY A 478 -6.39 5.13 -1.77
CA GLY A 478 -6.54 6.09 -0.69
C GLY A 478 -5.23 6.58 -0.06
N VAL A 479 -4.07 6.15 -0.57
CA VAL A 479 -2.74 6.54 -0.08
C VAL A 479 -2.51 8.05 -0.20
N THR A 480 -1.90 8.64 0.82
CA THR A 480 -1.62 10.09 0.89
C THR A 480 -0.15 10.41 1.10
N HIS A 481 0.71 9.43 1.38
CA HIS A 481 2.16 9.61 1.48
C HIS A 481 2.92 8.38 0.94
N SER A 482 3.96 8.60 0.12
CA SER A 482 4.74 7.53 -0.49
C SER A 482 6.06 7.30 0.23
N ILE A 483 6.36 6.05 0.55
CA ILE A 483 7.67 5.56 0.98
C ILE A 483 8.16 4.60 -0.11
N LEU A 484 8.99 5.08 -1.03
CA LEU A 484 9.42 4.28 -2.18
C LEU A 484 10.31 3.12 -1.75
N HIS A 485 10.00 1.92 -2.24
CA HIS A 485 10.78 0.71 -2.04
C HIS A 485 11.66 0.46 -3.28
N GLY A 486 12.98 0.60 -3.20
CA GLY A 486 13.74 1.28 -2.16
C GLY A 486 15.00 1.92 -2.75
N PHE A 487 15.60 2.86 -2.01
CA PHE A 487 16.91 3.41 -2.35
C PHE A 487 17.97 2.53 -1.67
N ASN A 488 18.81 1.87 -2.45
CA ASN A 488 19.84 1.00 -1.90
C ASN A 488 21.09 1.82 -1.59
N TYR A 489 21.53 1.83 -0.33
CA TYR A 489 22.85 2.36 0.00
C TYR A 489 23.90 1.58 -0.79
N SER A 490 24.65 2.29 -1.61
CA SER A 490 25.68 1.69 -2.47
C SER A 490 26.80 2.70 -2.73
N PRO A 491 28.01 2.47 -2.19
CA PRO A 491 29.16 3.33 -2.46
C PRO A 491 29.40 3.54 -3.95
N ILE A 492 29.82 4.74 -4.33
CA ILE A 492 30.10 5.08 -5.74
C ILE A 492 31.24 4.25 -6.33
N GLU A 493 32.11 3.70 -5.47
CA GLU A 493 33.20 2.80 -5.82
C GLU A 493 32.72 1.37 -6.17
N ALA A 494 31.52 0.97 -5.75
CA ALA A 494 30.96 -0.33 -6.10
C ALA A 494 30.72 -0.43 -7.61
N SER A 495 31.11 -1.53 -8.24
CA SER A 495 30.88 -1.78 -9.66
C SER A 495 29.40 -1.63 -10.03
N PHE A 496 29.10 -1.18 -11.25
CA PHE A 496 27.73 -1.10 -11.75
C PHE A 496 27.03 -2.48 -11.63
N PRO A 497 25.76 -2.58 -11.18
CA PRO A 497 24.83 -1.49 -10.88
C PRO A 497 24.99 -0.88 -9.47
N GLY A 498 25.86 -1.42 -8.63
CA GLY A 498 25.98 -1.12 -7.20
C GLY A 498 25.38 -2.24 -6.35
N TRP A 499 25.29 -2.01 -5.05
CA TRP A 499 24.63 -2.95 -4.14
C TRP A 499 23.12 -2.84 -4.29
N VAL A 500 22.46 -3.92 -4.70
CA VAL A 500 21.01 -3.95 -4.95
C VAL A 500 20.39 -5.15 -4.25
N ARG A 501 19.65 -4.88 -3.17
CA ARG A 501 18.93 -5.89 -2.40
C ARG A 501 17.50 -6.06 -2.87
N TYR A 502 16.84 -4.96 -3.19
CA TYR A 502 15.49 -4.91 -3.71
C TYR A 502 15.36 -3.81 -4.77
N GLY A 503 14.44 -4.02 -5.72
CA GLY A 503 13.94 -2.96 -6.57
C GLY A 503 12.80 -2.19 -5.90
N THR A 504 12.25 -1.17 -6.55
CA THR A 504 12.61 -0.62 -7.87
C THR A 504 13.98 0.08 -7.84
N PHE A 505 14.73 0.08 -8.95
CA PHE A 505 16.09 0.65 -9.01
C PHE A 505 16.10 2.20 -9.00
N PHE A 506 15.70 2.79 -7.87
CA PHE A 506 15.83 4.22 -7.57
C PHE A 506 17.27 4.54 -7.18
N ASN A 507 18.10 4.79 -8.19
CA ASN A 507 19.53 5.04 -8.03
C ASN A 507 20.02 6.01 -9.11
N GLU A 508 21.05 6.79 -8.82
CA GLU A 508 21.66 7.76 -9.74
C GLU A 508 22.27 7.14 -11.00
N ARG A 509 22.56 5.83 -10.97
CA ARG A 509 23.05 5.05 -12.11
C ARG A 509 21.92 4.55 -13.01
N ASN A 510 20.66 4.75 -12.62
CA ASN A 510 19.54 4.50 -13.51
C ASN A 510 19.45 5.62 -14.56
N THR A 511 19.37 5.25 -15.83
CA THR A 511 19.37 6.17 -16.97
C THR A 511 18.26 7.22 -16.89
N TRP A 512 17.09 6.88 -16.34
CA TRP A 512 15.98 7.82 -16.19
C TRP A 512 16.01 8.66 -14.90
N TRP A 513 16.98 8.44 -14.00
CA TRP A 513 17.10 9.19 -12.73
C TRP A 513 17.08 10.72 -12.89
N PRO A 514 17.71 11.34 -13.90
CA PRO A 514 17.64 12.79 -14.10
C PRO A 514 16.23 13.36 -14.28
N TYR A 515 15.26 12.51 -14.68
CA TYR A 515 13.86 12.87 -14.88
C TYR A 515 12.97 12.51 -13.69
N PHE A 516 13.47 11.74 -12.71
CA PHE A 516 12.68 11.31 -11.54
C PHE A 516 12.08 12.50 -10.79
N LYS A 517 12.78 13.63 -10.73
CA LYS A 517 12.27 14.88 -10.12
C LYS A 517 10.95 15.38 -10.71
N LEU A 518 10.64 15.06 -11.97
CA LEU A 518 9.35 15.38 -12.60
C LEU A 518 8.22 14.58 -11.95
N TRP A 519 8.42 13.27 -11.78
CA TRP A 519 7.47 12.41 -11.08
C TRP A 519 7.38 12.76 -9.58
N SER A 520 8.52 13.04 -8.92
CA SER A 520 8.52 13.41 -7.51
C SER A 520 7.73 14.70 -7.26
N ALA A 521 7.90 15.73 -8.11
CA ALA A 521 7.10 16.95 -8.05
C ALA A 521 5.61 16.65 -8.27
N TYR A 522 5.26 15.88 -9.31
CA TYR A 522 3.88 15.43 -9.57
C TYR A 522 3.25 14.77 -8.34
N LYS A 523 3.95 13.80 -7.75
CA LYS A 523 3.46 13.04 -6.60
C LYS A 523 3.34 13.92 -5.36
N ALA A 524 4.29 14.81 -5.10
CA ALA A 524 4.26 15.71 -3.96
C ALA A 524 3.04 16.63 -3.96
N ARG A 525 2.65 17.13 -5.15
CA ARG A 525 1.46 17.97 -5.33
C ARG A 525 0.15 17.22 -5.06
N LEU A 526 0.07 15.96 -5.50
CA LEU A 526 -1.07 15.11 -5.18
C LEU A 526 -1.11 14.78 -3.68
N SER A 527 0.00 14.35 -3.10
CA SER A 527 0.10 14.01 -1.67
C SER A 527 -0.36 15.15 -0.78
N ILE A 528 0.16 16.38 -0.94
CA ILE A 528 -0.23 17.50 -0.07
C ILE A 528 -1.72 17.82 -0.19
N LEU A 529 -2.28 17.73 -1.39
CA LEU A 529 -3.71 17.97 -1.61
C LEU A 529 -4.55 16.91 -0.91
N LEU A 530 -4.18 15.63 -1.04
CA LEU A 530 -4.91 14.52 -0.42
C LEU A 530 -4.76 14.52 1.12
N GLN A 531 -3.64 15.02 1.66
CA GLN A 531 -3.39 15.19 3.10
C GLN A 531 -4.19 16.35 3.71
N GLU A 532 -4.37 17.45 2.97
CA GLU A 532 -5.03 18.66 3.48
C GLU A 532 -6.52 18.78 3.12
N THR A 533 -7.10 17.72 2.55
CA THR A 533 -8.51 17.67 2.16
C THR A 533 -9.21 16.48 2.80
N VAL A 534 -10.54 16.54 2.87
CA VAL A 534 -11.35 15.46 3.44
C VAL A 534 -11.89 14.57 2.32
N PRO A 535 -11.58 13.27 2.28
CA PRO A 535 -12.13 12.36 1.29
C PRO A 535 -13.65 12.24 1.44
N TYR A 536 -14.39 12.12 0.36
CA TYR A 536 -15.84 11.89 0.38
C TYR A 536 -16.15 10.44 0.00
N ALA A 537 -16.89 9.74 0.85
CA ALA A 537 -17.45 8.43 0.56
C ALA A 537 -18.84 8.33 1.22
N ASP A 538 -19.82 7.81 0.51
CA ASP A 538 -21.21 7.66 0.95
C ASP A 538 -21.65 6.20 1.09
N ILE A 539 -20.79 5.28 0.65
CA ILE A 539 -20.97 3.83 0.70
C ILE A 539 -19.96 3.23 1.69
N ALA A 540 -20.43 2.39 2.61
CA ALA A 540 -19.60 1.50 3.40
C ALA A 540 -19.73 0.06 2.88
N VAL A 541 -18.64 -0.69 2.83
CA VAL A 541 -18.64 -2.10 2.40
C VAL A 541 -18.08 -3.00 3.51
N MET A 542 -18.84 -4.02 3.89
CA MET A 542 -18.43 -5.01 4.88
C MET A 542 -18.11 -6.34 4.19
N HIS A 543 -16.92 -6.86 4.48
CA HIS A 543 -16.44 -8.17 4.03
C HIS A 543 -16.90 -9.27 5.01
N PRO A 544 -17.05 -10.54 4.55
CA PRO A 544 -17.49 -11.65 5.39
C PRO A 544 -16.30 -12.24 6.16
N LEU A 545 -15.68 -11.42 7.01
CA LEU A 545 -14.44 -11.79 7.70
C LEU A 545 -14.63 -13.00 8.61
N ALA A 546 -15.69 -13.01 9.41
CA ALA A 546 -15.97 -14.11 10.33
C ALA A 546 -16.23 -15.44 9.59
N ASP A 547 -17.00 -15.40 8.50
CA ASP A 547 -17.28 -16.56 7.66
C ASP A 547 -15.98 -17.07 7.00
N MET A 548 -15.18 -16.16 6.43
CA MET A 548 -13.88 -16.50 5.84
C MET A 548 -12.94 -17.15 6.86
N TRP A 549 -12.83 -16.62 8.08
CA TRP A 549 -11.94 -17.16 9.12
C TRP A 549 -12.37 -18.54 9.60
N THR A 550 -13.67 -18.77 9.64
CA THR A 550 -14.27 -20.05 10.00
C THR A 550 -13.93 -21.13 8.96
N ILE A 551 -14.01 -20.80 7.66
CA ILE A 551 -13.82 -21.76 6.56
C ILE A 551 -12.34 -21.92 6.21
N HIS A 552 -11.61 -20.82 6.05
CA HIS A 552 -10.27 -20.78 5.45
C HIS A 552 -9.18 -20.20 6.35
N GLY A 553 -9.53 -19.74 7.56
CA GLY A 553 -8.65 -18.96 8.42
C GLY A 553 -8.43 -17.52 7.90
N PRO A 554 -7.65 -16.70 8.62
CA PRO A 554 -7.28 -15.36 8.18
C PRO A 554 -6.56 -15.36 6.82
N GLN A 555 -6.97 -14.48 5.91
CA GLN A 555 -6.40 -14.32 4.55
C GLN A 555 -6.24 -12.83 4.23
N ARG A 556 -5.30 -12.17 4.93
CA ARG A 556 -5.20 -10.69 4.97
C ARG A 556 -3.77 -10.18 4.83
N ASP A 557 -2.93 -11.04 4.26
CA ASP A 557 -1.64 -10.70 3.68
C ASP A 557 -1.86 -9.87 2.40
N PRO A 558 -0.83 -9.15 1.90
CA PRO A 558 -0.89 -8.43 0.62
C PRO A 558 -1.15 -9.34 -0.59
N PHE A 559 -0.77 -10.62 -0.48
CA PHE A 559 -0.95 -11.66 -1.51
C PHE A 559 -1.62 -12.88 -0.89
N PRO A 560 -2.90 -12.77 -0.50
CA PRO A 560 -3.58 -13.88 0.15
C PRO A 560 -3.73 -15.04 -0.85
N SER A 561 -3.53 -16.28 -0.39
CA SER A 561 -3.68 -17.47 -1.24
C SER A 561 -5.11 -17.70 -1.73
N LEU A 562 -6.08 -17.03 -1.10
CA LEU A 562 -7.50 -17.12 -1.41
C LEU A 562 -8.20 -15.77 -1.28
N HIS A 563 -9.09 -15.48 -2.23
CA HIS A 563 -10.05 -14.39 -2.15
C HIS A 563 -11.45 -14.94 -1.84
N TYR A 564 -12.08 -14.46 -0.76
CA TYR A 564 -13.41 -14.89 -0.33
C TYR A 564 -14.33 -13.70 0.02
N PRO A 565 -15.43 -13.49 -0.72
CA PRO A 565 -15.72 -14.09 -2.02
C PRO A 565 -14.71 -13.61 -3.09
N GLY A 566 -14.61 -14.33 -4.21
CA GLY A 566 -13.57 -14.12 -5.23
C GLY A 566 -13.49 -12.70 -5.80
N TYR A 567 -14.60 -11.96 -5.77
CA TYR A 567 -14.71 -10.59 -6.30
C TYR A 567 -14.49 -9.48 -5.26
N GLN A 568 -14.35 -9.81 -3.96
CA GLN A 568 -14.44 -8.83 -2.85
C GLN A 568 -13.51 -7.61 -3.02
N TYR A 569 -12.29 -7.82 -3.54
CA TYR A 569 -11.27 -6.76 -3.62
C TYR A 569 -11.44 -5.84 -4.82
N ARG A 570 -12.33 -6.17 -5.75
CA ARG A 570 -12.62 -5.36 -6.95
C ARG A 570 -13.85 -4.45 -6.80
N VAL A 571 -14.61 -4.63 -5.72
CA VAL A 571 -15.86 -3.89 -5.49
C VAL A 571 -15.60 -2.38 -5.37
N TRP A 572 -14.53 -1.98 -4.66
CA TRP A 572 -14.20 -0.56 -4.50
C TRP A 572 -13.84 0.12 -5.83
N GLU A 573 -13.15 -0.59 -6.73
CA GLU A 573 -12.79 -0.08 -8.06
C GLU A 573 -14.05 0.18 -8.89
N ALA A 574 -14.98 -0.78 -8.90
CA ALA A 574 -16.25 -0.65 -9.60
C ALA A 574 -17.09 0.53 -9.10
N ILE A 575 -17.08 0.78 -7.79
CA ILE A 575 -17.71 1.95 -7.16
C ILE A 575 -17.06 3.24 -7.67
N HIS A 576 -15.73 3.30 -7.68
CA HIS A 576 -14.96 4.46 -8.12
C HIS A 576 -15.16 4.76 -9.62
N GLN A 577 -15.18 3.73 -10.46
CA GLN A 577 -15.40 3.79 -11.91
C GLN A 577 -16.80 4.30 -12.29
N ASN A 578 -17.77 4.24 -11.37
CA ASN A 578 -19.15 4.68 -11.56
C ASN A 578 -19.50 5.97 -10.81
N GLY A 579 -18.50 6.80 -10.47
CA GLY A 579 -18.72 8.13 -9.91
C GLY A 579 -19.14 8.16 -8.44
N CYS A 580 -18.87 7.07 -7.70
CA CYS A 580 -19.07 6.95 -6.26
C CYS A 580 -17.73 6.71 -5.55
N SER A 581 -17.72 6.65 -4.22
CA SER A 581 -16.56 6.24 -3.42
C SER A 581 -17.03 5.46 -2.21
N CYS A 582 -16.20 4.52 -1.73
CA CYS A 582 -16.50 3.77 -0.53
C CYS A 582 -15.35 3.77 0.47
N ASP A 583 -15.66 3.40 1.71
CA ASP A 583 -14.69 2.89 2.67
C ASP A 583 -15.10 1.46 3.08
N TYR A 584 -14.13 0.62 3.43
CA TYR A 584 -14.39 -0.67 4.07
C TYR A 584 -14.72 -0.48 5.55
N THR A 585 -15.63 -1.30 6.05
CA THR A 585 -16.08 -1.30 7.45
C THR A 585 -16.08 -2.72 8.04
N CYS A 586 -16.25 -2.81 9.35
CA CYS A 586 -16.39 -4.05 10.09
C CYS A 586 -17.47 -3.93 11.17
N GLU A 587 -17.77 -5.04 11.84
CA GLU A 587 -18.80 -5.12 12.88
C GLU A 587 -18.58 -4.09 13.99
N SER A 588 -17.36 -3.95 14.51
CA SER A 588 -17.06 -3.02 15.62
C SER A 588 -17.34 -1.56 15.24
N VAL A 589 -17.06 -1.16 13.99
CA VAL A 589 -17.38 0.17 13.46
C VAL A 589 -18.89 0.36 13.37
N ILE A 590 -19.62 -0.62 12.85
CA ILE A 590 -21.08 -0.55 12.70
C ILE A 590 -21.76 -0.45 14.07
N GLN A 591 -21.34 -1.28 15.03
CA GLN A 591 -21.89 -1.32 16.39
C GLN A 591 -21.70 0.01 17.13
N GLN A 592 -20.54 0.65 16.98
CA GLN A 592 -20.19 1.91 17.62
C GLN A 592 -20.70 3.16 16.87
N SER A 593 -21.32 2.96 15.71
CA SER A 593 -21.81 4.08 14.90
C SER A 593 -23.12 4.66 15.41
N VAL A 594 -23.27 5.96 15.24
CA VAL A 594 -24.54 6.66 15.44
C VAL A 594 -25.37 6.51 14.18
N MET A 595 -26.59 6.01 14.31
CA MET A 595 -27.55 5.89 13.21
C MET A 595 -28.54 7.06 13.29
N LYS A 596 -28.50 7.99 12.33
CA LYS A 596 -29.36 9.17 12.33
C LYS A 596 -29.57 9.69 10.90
N GLU A 597 -30.76 10.21 10.60
CA GLU A 597 -31.03 10.94 9.33
C GLU A 597 -30.64 10.13 8.07
N GLY A 598 -30.80 8.82 8.12
CA GLY A 598 -30.49 7.90 7.03
C GLY A 598 -29.01 7.60 6.80
N TYR A 599 -28.14 7.97 7.73
CA TYR A 599 -26.73 7.59 7.68
C TYR A 599 -26.25 6.82 8.92
N LEU A 600 -25.26 5.97 8.68
CA LEU A 600 -24.36 5.39 9.66
C LEU A 600 -23.18 6.36 9.83
N GLN A 601 -22.97 6.87 11.04
CA GLN A 601 -21.87 7.78 11.34
C GLN A 601 -20.87 7.16 12.32
N TYR A 602 -19.63 7.02 11.87
CA TYR A 602 -18.49 6.69 12.70
C TYR A 602 -17.49 7.85 12.70
N ASN A 603 -17.24 8.44 13.86
CA ASN A 603 -16.48 9.69 13.98
C ASN A 603 -17.03 10.77 13.03
N SER A 604 -16.21 11.26 12.08
CA SER A 604 -16.61 12.26 11.09
C SER A 604 -17.17 11.65 9.80
N ARG A 605 -17.09 10.33 9.61
CA ARG A 605 -17.50 9.62 8.39
C ARG A 605 -18.99 9.32 8.43
N LYS A 606 -19.68 9.52 7.31
CA LYS A 606 -21.13 9.30 7.17
C LYS A 606 -21.44 8.50 5.93
N TYR A 607 -22.16 7.40 6.07
CA TYR A 607 -22.50 6.49 4.98
C TYR A 607 -24.02 6.30 4.91
N HIS A 608 -24.61 6.52 3.74
CA HIS A 608 -26.05 6.35 3.52
C HIS A 608 -26.38 4.96 2.95
N THR A 609 -25.38 4.27 2.41
CA THR A 609 -25.51 2.92 1.88
C THR A 609 -24.50 2.01 2.56
N LEU A 610 -24.95 0.84 3.00
CA LEU A 610 -24.11 -0.22 3.55
C LEU A 610 -24.27 -1.47 2.68
N ILE A 611 -23.16 -2.01 2.17
CA ILE A 611 -23.11 -3.21 1.33
C ILE A 611 -22.44 -4.33 2.12
N LEU A 612 -23.11 -5.47 2.25
CA LEU A 612 -22.57 -6.68 2.87
C LEU A 612 -22.28 -7.71 1.79
N LEU A 613 -21.00 -8.11 1.66
CA LEU A 613 -20.54 -9.07 0.67
C LEU A 613 -20.64 -10.49 1.24
N GLU A 614 -21.63 -11.27 0.83
CA GLU A 614 -21.79 -12.68 1.23
C GLU A 614 -21.67 -12.95 2.74
N VAL A 615 -22.14 -12.02 3.56
CA VAL A 615 -22.06 -12.13 5.03
C VAL A 615 -23.18 -13.04 5.52
N GLU A 616 -22.82 -14.19 6.11
CA GLU A 616 -23.76 -15.14 6.73
C GLU A 616 -23.79 -15.00 8.26
N SER A 617 -22.65 -14.63 8.84
CA SER A 617 -22.48 -14.55 10.30
C SER A 617 -22.20 -13.12 10.77
N VAL A 618 -22.96 -12.65 11.77
CA VAL A 618 -22.72 -11.37 12.46
C VAL A 618 -23.05 -11.48 13.95
N GLN A 619 -22.43 -10.68 14.81
CA GLN A 619 -22.84 -10.59 16.21
C GLN A 619 -24.27 -10.05 16.34
N PRO A 620 -25.05 -10.46 17.35
CA PRO A 620 -26.40 -9.92 17.58
C PRO A 620 -26.44 -8.40 17.70
N ASP A 621 -25.42 -7.78 18.31
CA ASP A 621 -25.33 -6.32 18.42
C ASP A 621 -25.09 -5.65 17.06
N THR A 622 -24.41 -6.32 16.13
CA THR A 622 -24.30 -5.89 14.73
C THR A 622 -25.67 -5.97 14.06
N ALA A 623 -26.41 -7.08 14.22
CA ALA A 623 -27.76 -7.21 13.65
C ALA A 623 -28.70 -6.09 14.15
N LYS A 624 -28.69 -5.80 15.46
CA LYS A 624 -29.43 -4.66 16.05
C LYS A 624 -28.97 -3.31 15.48
N ALA A 625 -27.68 -3.15 15.22
CA ALA A 625 -27.15 -1.92 14.63
C ALA A 625 -27.59 -1.75 13.16
N LEU A 626 -27.65 -2.83 12.39
CA LEU A 626 -28.21 -2.85 11.04
C LEU A 626 -29.69 -2.45 11.05
N GLU A 627 -30.47 -3.00 11.98
CA GLU A 627 -31.88 -2.62 12.16
C GLU A 627 -32.03 -1.13 12.44
N ARG A 628 -31.29 -0.59 13.42
CA ARG A 628 -31.28 0.86 13.71
C ARG A 628 -30.87 1.70 12.50
N PHE A 629 -29.92 1.24 11.69
CA PHE A 629 -29.51 1.94 10.47
C PHE A 629 -30.65 2.00 9.45
N VAL A 630 -31.32 0.88 9.21
CA VAL A 630 -32.45 0.78 8.28
C VAL A 630 -33.66 1.59 8.79
N GLU A 631 -34.03 1.49 10.06
CA GLU A 631 -35.08 2.30 10.70
C GLU A 631 -34.79 3.80 10.53
N GLY A 632 -33.53 4.18 10.74
CA GLY A 632 -33.04 5.55 10.67
C GLY A 632 -33.08 6.18 9.27
N GLY A 633 -33.29 5.41 8.19
CA GLY A 633 -33.29 5.91 6.81
C GLY A 633 -32.28 5.25 5.88
N GLY A 634 -31.38 4.44 6.44
CA GLY A 634 -30.24 3.86 5.73
C GLY A 634 -30.65 2.83 4.68
N LYS A 635 -29.78 2.66 3.67
CA LYS A 635 -29.93 1.67 2.61
C LYS A 635 -29.00 0.49 2.85
N LEU A 636 -29.56 -0.70 2.98
CA LEU A 636 -28.80 -1.93 3.21
C LEU A 636 -28.86 -2.83 1.97
N ILE A 637 -27.71 -3.31 1.52
CA ILE A 637 -27.59 -4.17 0.34
C ILE A 637 -26.88 -5.45 0.75
N PHE A 638 -27.55 -6.58 0.57
CA PHE A 638 -26.98 -7.91 0.68
C PHE A 638 -26.54 -8.39 -0.71
N VAL A 639 -25.26 -8.75 -0.86
CA VAL A 639 -24.75 -9.35 -2.10
C VAL A 639 -24.67 -10.86 -1.91
N ALA A 640 -25.46 -11.58 -2.71
CA ALA A 640 -25.62 -13.04 -2.78
C ALA A 640 -26.10 -13.77 -1.52
N LYS A 641 -25.64 -13.38 -0.32
CA LYS A 641 -26.08 -13.95 0.96
C LYS A 641 -26.44 -12.85 1.95
N GLU A 642 -27.25 -13.22 2.94
CA GLU A 642 -27.64 -12.36 4.05
C GLU A 642 -27.35 -13.05 5.40
N PRO A 643 -27.17 -12.28 6.48
CA PRO A 643 -26.86 -12.87 7.77
C PRO A 643 -28.04 -13.66 8.34
N TYR A 644 -27.78 -14.86 8.85
CA TYR A 644 -28.79 -15.69 9.53
C TYR A 644 -28.27 -16.35 10.81
N LYS A 645 -26.97 -16.20 11.13
CA LYS A 645 -26.36 -16.77 12.31
C LYS A 645 -25.36 -15.84 12.98
N SER A 646 -24.98 -16.20 14.20
CA SER A 646 -24.04 -15.47 15.03
C SER A 646 -22.60 -15.95 14.86
N THR A 647 -21.63 -15.17 15.35
CA THR A 647 -20.22 -15.56 15.41
C THR A 647 -19.82 -16.12 16.80
N GLY A 648 -18.82 -17.00 16.83
CA GLY A 648 -18.30 -17.61 18.05
C GLY A 648 -19.20 -18.68 18.69
N LEU A 649 -18.68 -19.37 19.70
CA LEU A 649 -19.34 -20.56 20.29
C LEU A 649 -20.37 -20.21 21.36
N ARG A 650 -20.04 -19.24 22.22
CA ARG A 650 -20.83 -18.99 23.43
C ARG A 650 -22.28 -18.62 23.10
N ASP A 651 -23.21 -19.41 23.66
CA ASP A 651 -24.66 -19.26 23.53
C ASP A 651 -25.14 -19.18 22.06
N TYR A 652 -24.41 -19.84 21.14
CA TYR A 652 -24.59 -19.62 19.70
C TYR A 652 -26.00 -19.96 19.20
N GLN A 653 -26.66 -20.99 19.71
CA GLN A 653 -28.01 -21.37 19.26
C GLN A 653 -29.04 -20.26 19.54
N GLN A 654 -28.96 -19.65 20.72
CA GLN A 654 -29.81 -18.52 21.09
C GLN A 654 -29.48 -17.28 20.24
N ARG A 655 -28.18 -17.01 20.07
CA ARG A 655 -27.71 -15.84 19.32
C ARG A 655 -27.95 -15.95 17.82
N ASP A 656 -27.89 -17.16 17.25
CA ASP A 656 -28.24 -17.45 15.86
C ASP A 656 -29.72 -17.14 15.64
N LYS A 657 -30.58 -17.62 16.56
CA LYS A 657 -32.00 -17.29 16.53
C LYS A 657 -32.23 -15.78 16.62
N GLU A 658 -31.54 -15.08 17.52
CA GLU A 658 -31.65 -13.63 17.65
C GLU A 658 -31.26 -12.90 16.35
N VAL A 659 -30.15 -13.29 15.71
CA VAL A 659 -29.73 -12.70 14.42
C VAL A 659 -30.78 -12.98 13.35
N SER A 660 -31.22 -14.23 13.19
CA SER A 660 -32.21 -14.62 12.19
C SER A 660 -33.55 -13.89 12.36
N ASP A 661 -34.03 -13.77 13.60
CA ASP A 661 -35.28 -13.09 13.94
C ASP A 661 -35.18 -11.58 13.62
N ILE A 662 -34.07 -10.93 13.95
CA ILE A 662 -33.83 -9.50 13.65
C ILE A 662 -33.77 -9.26 12.14
N ILE A 663 -32.96 -10.04 11.41
CA ILE A 663 -32.80 -9.85 9.96
C ILE A 663 -34.12 -10.08 9.22
N SER A 664 -34.88 -11.11 9.62
CA SER A 664 -36.20 -11.41 9.06
C SER A 664 -37.21 -10.29 9.33
N SER A 665 -37.28 -9.80 10.58
CA SER A 665 -38.17 -8.70 10.98
C SER A 665 -37.84 -7.42 10.23
N MET A 666 -36.55 -7.05 10.18
CA MET A 666 -36.05 -5.86 9.50
C MET A 666 -36.42 -5.88 8.00
N LYS A 667 -36.27 -7.03 7.32
CA LYS A 667 -36.68 -7.24 5.92
C LYS A 667 -38.18 -7.07 5.72
N HIS A 668 -39.00 -7.62 6.62
CA HIS A 668 -40.45 -7.51 6.54
C HIS A 668 -40.93 -6.07 6.75
N ASN A 669 -40.34 -5.36 7.72
CA ASN A 669 -40.78 -4.02 8.11
C ASN A 669 -40.27 -2.92 7.16
N HIS A 670 -39.15 -3.14 6.47
CA HIS A 670 -38.48 -2.12 5.64
C HIS A 670 -38.07 -2.59 4.23
N PRO A 671 -38.97 -3.20 3.43
CA PRO A 671 -38.63 -3.81 2.14
C PRO A 671 -38.12 -2.80 1.10
N SER A 672 -38.44 -1.51 1.23
CA SER A 672 -37.99 -0.45 0.30
C SER A 672 -36.57 0.07 0.57
N ARG A 673 -35.91 -0.43 1.63
CA ARG A 673 -34.56 0.00 2.04
C ARG A 673 -33.54 -1.12 2.01
N ILE A 674 -34.00 -2.36 1.82
CA ILE A 674 -33.17 -3.56 1.82
C ILE A 674 -33.23 -4.16 0.43
N TYR A 675 -32.04 -4.40 -0.13
CA TYR A 675 -31.89 -4.95 -1.47
C TYR A 675 -31.08 -6.24 -1.40
N HIS A 676 -31.46 -7.21 -2.21
CA HIS A 676 -30.70 -8.44 -2.42
C HIS A 676 -30.22 -8.47 -3.87
N ILE A 677 -28.90 -8.49 -4.06
CA ILE A 677 -28.24 -8.35 -5.36
C ILE A 677 -27.41 -9.61 -5.61
N PRO A 678 -27.47 -10.23 -6.79
CA PRO A 678 -26.63 -11.37 -7.10
C PRO A 678 -25.13 -10.99 -7.06
N ALA A 679 -24.28 -11.97 -6.77
CA ALA A 679 -22.83 -11.82 -6.93
C ALA A 679 -22.50 -11.43 -8.39
N PRO A 680 -21.42 -10.67 -8.62
CA PRO A 680 -20.98 -10.37 -9.98
C PRO A 680 -20.55 -11.65 -10.71
N GLU A 681 -21.11 -11.86 -11.91
CA GLU A 681 -20.69 -12.96 -12.80
C GLU A 681 -19.55 -12.53 -13.73
N ASP A 682 -19.55 -11.27 -14.21
CA ASP A 682 -18.56 -10.73 -15.15
C ASP A 682 -18.11 -9.28 -14.80
N ASP A 683 -18.20 -8.32 -15.74
CA ASP A 683 -17.66 -6.97 -15.66
C ASP A 683 -18.11 -6.19 -14.40
N MET A 684 -17.20 -6.09 -13.42
CA MET A 684 -17.46 -5.46 -12.11
C MET A 684 -18.06 -4.05 -12.22
N HIS A 685 -17.55 -3.23 -13.13
CA HIS A 685 -18.06 -1.87 -13.36
C HIS A 685 -19.49 -1.85 -13.91
N VAL A 686 -19.87 -2.80 -14.77
CA VAL A 686 -21.23 -2.96 -15.29
C VAL A 686 -22.17 -3.52 -14.22
N TRP A 687 -21.70 -4.51 -13.46
CA TRP A 687 -22.43 -5.06 -12.31
C TRP A 687 -22.77 -3.96 -11.31
N PHE A 688 -21.78 -3.15 -10.91
CA PHE A 688 -22.03 -2.05 -9.98
C PHE A 688 -22.95 -0.99 -10.58
N ARG A 689 -22.80 -0.64 -11.87
CA ARG A 689 -23.73 0.31 -12.55
C ARG A 689 -25.18 -0.18 -12.50
N THR A 690 -25.39 -1.46 -12.74
CA THR A 690 -26.71 -2.10 -12.68
C THR A 690 -27.27 -2.05 -11.25
N MET A 691 -26.46 -2.45 -10.27
CA MET A 691 -26.82 -2.37 -8.86
C MET A 691 -27.13 -0.92 -8.42
N GLN A 692 -26.31 0.05 -8.83
CA GLN A 692 -26.46 1.47 -8.54
C GLN A 692 -27.81 1.99 -9.03
N GLN A 693 -28.22 1.60 -10.25
CA GLN A 693 -29.52 1.96 -10.82
C GLN A 693 -30.69 1.28 -10.08
N GLN A 694 -30.61 -0.03 -9.87
CA GLN A 694 -31.64 -0.81 -9.17
C GLN A 694 -31.88 -0.32 -7.74
N CYS A 695 -30.80 0.03 -7.04
CA CYS A 695 -30.85 0.48 -5.65
C CYS A 695 -31.02 2.00 -5.52
N GLY A 696 -31.10 2.76 -6.63
CA GLY A 696 -31.20 4.22 -6.60
C GLY A 696 -30.05 4.90 -5.85
N ILE A 697 -28.82 4.44 -6.05
CA ILE A 697 -27.60 5.09 -5.52
C ILE A 697 -27.24 6.24 -6.47
N VAL A 698 -27.14 7.45 -5.94
CA VAL A 698 -26.88 8.66 -6.74
C VAL A 698 -25.38 8.95 -6.77
N PRO A 699 -24.71 8.90 -7.95
CA PRO A 699 -23.30 9.24 -8.02
C PRO A 699 -23.08 10.74 -7.78
N TYR A 700 -21.97 11.10 -7.12
CA TYR A 700 -21.61 12.49 -6.90
C TYR A 700 -21.03 13.16 -8.16
N VAL A 701 -20.61 12.36 -9.14
CA VAL A 701 -20.24 12.78 -10.50
C VAL A 701 -20.80 11.77 -11.48
N LYS A 702 -21.64 12.20 -12.41
CA LYS A 702 -22.12 11.32 -13.47
C LYS A 702 -21.01 11.17 -14.51
N ILE A 703 -20.58 9.93 -14.73
CA ILE A 703 -19.71 9.53 -15.83
C ILE A 703 -20.62 8.98 -16.92
N GLU A 704 -20.58 9.58 -18.12
CA GLU A 704 -21.45 9.20 -19.25
C GLU A 704 -21.28 7.72 -19.61
N ASP A 705 -20.02 7.32 -19.79
CA ASP A 705 -19.58 5.99 -20.17
C ASP A 705 -18.48 5.49 -19.19
N PRO A 706 -18.88 4.86 -18.07
CA PRO A 706 -17.96 4.20 -17.15
C PRO A 706 -17.06 3.20 -17.86
N ASN A 707 -15.77 3.24 -17.58
CA ASN A 707 -14.77 2.43 -18.26
C ASN A 707 -13.86 1.73 -17.23
N PRO A 708 -13.49 0.45 -17.43
CA PRO A 708 -12.71 -0.30 -16.45
C PRO A 708 -11.28 0.22 -16.24
N PHE A 709 -10.78 1.13 -17.08
CA PHE A 709 -9.47 1.77 -16.94
C PHE A 709 -9.53 3.17 -16.32
N ILE A 710 -10.73 3.75 -16.12
CA ILE A 710 -10.91 5.09 -15.59
C ILE A 710 -11.52 5.05 -14.19
N SER A 711 -10.70 5.33 -13.18
CA SER A 711 -11.11 5.38 -11.78
C SER A 711 -10.99 6.79 -11.23
N GLN A 712 -11.76 7.11 -10.19
CA GLN A 712 -11.67 8.42 -9.53
C GLN A 712 -11.87 8.37 -8.02
N ILE A 713 -11.40 9.42 -7.36
CA ILE A 713 -11.69 9.74 -5.96
C ILE A 713 -12.16 11.20 -5.83
N ARG A 714 -13.00 11.48 -4.83
CA ARG A 714 -13.47 12.83 -4.49
C ARG A 714 -13.00 13.25 -3.10
N HIS A 715 -12.56 14.48 -2.99
CA HIS A 715 -12.16 15.17 -1.77
C HIS A 715 -12.86 16.53 -1.68
N THR A 716 -12.87 17.11 -0.47
CA THR A 716 -13.47 18.42 -0.20
C THR A 716 -12.59 19.25 0.73
N ALA A 717 -12.53 20.56 0.50
CA ALA A 717 -11.89 21.54 1.39
C ALA A 717 -12.40 22.95 1.08
N ASP A 718 -12.71 23.75 2.10
CA ASP A 718 -13.05 25.18 1.98
C ASP A 718 -14.10 25.50 0.88
N GLY A 719 -15.13 24.65 0.75
CA GLY A 719 -16.18 24.78 -0.26
C GLY A 719 -15.79 24.34 -1.68
N LYS A 720 -14.55 23.87 -1.88
CA LYS A 720 -14.05 23.25 -3.10
C LYS A 720 -14.43 21.77 -3.15
N GLU A 721 -14.79 21.29 -4.34
CA GLU A 721 -14.83 19.85 -4.64
C GLU A 721 -13.60 19.48 -5.46
N ILE A 722 -12.93 18.40 -5.11
CA ILE A 722 -11.66 18.03 -5.71
C ILE A 722 -11.80 16.60 -6.21
N PHE A 723 -11.49 16.36 -7.47
CA PHE A 723 -11.60 15.06 -8.10
C PHE A 723 -10.29 14.68 -8.75
N PHE A 724 -9.79 13.49 -8.47
CA PHE A 724 -8.64 12.93 -9.16
C PHE A 724 -9.11 11.75 -10.00
N PHE A 725 -8.96 11.87 -11.32
CA PHE A 725 -9.22 10.82 -12.31
C PHE A 725 -7.89 10.30 -12.85
N ALA A 726 -7.76 8.99 -13.04
CA ALA A 726 -6.60 8.41 -13.71
C ALA A 726 -7.02 7.34 -14.73
N ASN A 727 -6.31 7.33 -15.86
CA ASN A 727 -6.38 6.30 -16.88
C ASN A 727 -5.23 5.32 -16.67
N SER A 728 -5.55 4.08 -16.36
CA SER A 728 -4.55 3.05 -16.11
C SER A 728 -4.08 2.30 -17.36
N HIS A 729 -4.66 2.59 -18.53
CA HIS A 729 -4.25 1.95 -19.77
C HIS A 729 -2.95 2.58 -20.28
N VAL A 730 -1.96 1.75 -20.63
CA VAL A 730 -0.60 2.19 -21.01
C VAL A 730 -0.51 2.78 -22.42
N SER A 731 -1.38 2.38 -23.35
CA SER A 731 -1.37 2.81 -24.76
C SER A 731 -2.66 3.45 -25.30
N LYS A 732 -3.81 3.31 -24.63
CA LYS A 732 -5.11 3.82 -25.12
C LYS A 732 -5.58 5.05 -24.35
N SER A 733 -6.17 5.99 -25.08
CA SER A 733 -6.88 7.14 -24.53
C SER A 733 -8.37 6.85 -24.47
N PHE A 734 -9.07 7.52 -23.56
CA PHE A 734 -10.52 7.38 -23.45
C PHE A 734 -11.21 8.75 -23.43
N PRO A 735 -12.39 8.87 -24.06
CA PRO A 735 -13.26 10.02 -23.85
C PRO A 735 -13.79 9.99 -22.41
N LEU A 736 -13.80 11.15 -21.76
CA LEU A 736 -14.28 11.32 -20.39
C LEU A 736 -15.25 12.49 -20.34
N THR A 737 -16.54 12.20 -20.34
CA THR A 737 -17.62 13.19 -20.17
C THR A 737 -18.17 13.08 -18.76
N LEU A 738 -18.06 14.20 -18.03
CA LEU A 738 -18.41 14.31 -16.62
C LEU A 738 -19.51 15.33 -16.45
N THR A 739 -20.50 15.02 -15.62
CA THR A 739 -21.54 15.95 -15.20
C THR A 739 -21.57 16.05 -13.68
N PHE A 740 -21.34 17.25 -13.17
CA PHE A 740 -21.33 17.55 -11.74
C PHE A 740 -22.62 18.25 -11.32
N PRO A 741 -23.20 17.93 -10.15
CA PRO A 741 -24.45 18.50 -9.67
C PRO A 741 -24.27 19.90 -9.04
N TYR A 742 -23.40 20.73 -9.60
CA TYR A 742 -23.11 22.09 -9.13
C TYR A 742 -23.33 23.09 -10.26
N LYS A 743 -24.09 24.16 -10.00
CA LYS A 743 -24.41 25.18 -11.01
C LYS A 743 -23.60 26.48 -10.87
N ASP A 744 -23.10 26.72 -9.66
CA ASP A 744 -22.42 27.94 -9.23
C ASP A 744 -20.92 27.73 -9.03
N LYS A 745 -20.40 26.56 -9.42
CA LYS A 745 -18.97 26.23 -9.38
C LYS A 745 -18.43 26.09 -10.80
N ILE A 746 -17.22 26.61 -11.00
CA ILE A 746 -16.45 26.51 -12.22
C ILE A 746 -15.49 25.34 -12.07
N VAL A 747 -15.32 24.57 -13.15
CA VAL A 747 -14.39 23.45 -13.18
C VAL A 747 -13.00 23.96 -13.56
N TRP A 748 -12.04 23.78 -12.66
CA TRP A 748 -10.63 24.04 -12.89
C TRP A 748 -9.89 22.73 -13.10
N LEU A 749 -8.93 22.70 -14.03
CA LEU A 749 -7.88 21.68 -14.10
C LEU A 749 -6.66 22.21 -13.36
N TRP A 750 -6.29 21.57 -12.25
CA TRP A 750 -5.00 21.80 -11.60
C TRP A 750 -4.02 20.79 -12.19
N ASN A 751 -2.95 21.25 -12.82
CA ASN A 751 -1.98 20.37 -13.47
C ASN A 751 -0.92 19.93 -12.44
N PRO A 752 -0.93 18.68 -11.95
CA PRO A 752 0.04 18.20 -10.97
C PRO A 752 1.47 18.14 -11.52
N GLU A 753 1.70 18.10 -12.83
CA GLU A 753 3.08 18.13 -13.38
C GLU A 753 3.70 19.52 -13.28
N THR A 754 2.93 20.58 -13.58
CA THR A 754 3.46 21.94 -13.66
C THR A 754 3.16 22.80 -12.43
N GLY A 755 2.11 22.48 -11.68
CA GLY A 755 1.58 23.32 -10.60
C GLY A 755 0.66 24.45 -11.08
N GLU A 756 0.42 24.58 -12.40
CA GLU A 756 -0.52 25.57 -12.94
C GLU A 756 -1.98 25.13 -12.79
N ARG A 757 -2.91 26.08 -12.87
CA ARG A 757 -4.35 25.79 -12.95
C ARG A 757 -5.01 26.52 -14.11
N PHE A 758 -6.01 25.87 -14.71
CA PHE A 758 -6.73 26.37 -15.88
C PHE A 758 -8.24 26.21 -15.71
N ILE A 759 -9.03 27.17 -16.22
CA ILE A 759 -10.49 27.04 -16.29
C ILE A 759 -10.86 26.14 -17.46
N CYS A 760 -11.59 25.06 -17.19
CA CYS A 760 -12.05 24.14 -18.22
C CYS A 760 -13.23 24.74 -19.01
N PRO A 761 -13.27 24.57 -20.35
CA PRO A 761 -14.48 24.88 -21.12
C PRO A 761 -15.57 23.88 -20.74
N GLY A 762 -16.65 24.36 -20.13
CA GLY A 762 -17.79 23.53 -19.70
C GLY A 762 -19.12 24.12 -20.14
N VAL A 763 -20.15 23.28 -20.15
CA VAL A 763 -21.53 23.69 -20.41
C VAL A 763 -22.31 23.57 -19.12
N SER A 764 -22.80 24.70 -18.60
CA SER A 764 -23.73 24.72 -17.46
C SER A 764 -25.17 24.73 -17.96
N LYS A 765 -25.92 23.66 -17.70
CA LYS A 765 -27.34 23.51 -18.05
C LYS A 765 -28.08 22.78 -16.93
N ASN A 766 -29.35 23.13 -16.69
CA ASN A 766 -30.25 22.43 -15.75
C ASN A 766 -29.66 22.16 -14.34
N ASN A 767 -29.04 23.18 -13.73
CA ASN A 767 -28.35 23.09 -12.43
C ASN A 767 -27.15 22.14 -12.35
N ALA A 768 -26.57 21.74 -13.47
CA ALA A 768 -25.36 20.92 -13.54
C ALA A 768 -24.30 21.57 -14.45
N THR A 769 -23.03 21.25 -14.20
CA THR A 769 -21.90 21.64 -15.03
C THR A 769 -21.28 20.40 -15.65
N SER A 770 -21.20 20.38 -16.98
CA SER A 770 -20.61 19.28 -17.74
C SER A 770 -19.31 19.71 -18.41
N VAL A 771 -18.33 18.82 -18.39
CA VAL A 771 -17.03 18.96 -19.07
C VAL A 771 -16.67 17.66 -19.76
N SER A 772 -15.98 17.77 -20.89
CA SER A 772 -15.53 16.61 -21.66
C SER A 772 -14.04 16.76 -21.95
N PHE A 773 -13.31 15.67 -21.76
CA PHE A 773 -11.88 15.60 -22.03
C PHE A 773 -11.55 14.30 -22.76
N GLU A 774 -10.39 14.27 -23.40
CA GLU A 774 -9.67 13.02 -23.61
C GLU A 774 -8.69 12.83 -22.45
N ILE A 775 -8.68 11.64 -21.86
CA ILE A 775 -7.63 11.25 -20.91
C ILE A 775 -6.63 10.34 -21.62
N GLU A 776 -5.40 10.84 -21.76
CA GLU A 776 -4.31 10.14 -22.44
C GLU A 776 -3.92 8.83 -21.73
N PRO A 777 -3.17 7.93 -22.40
CA PRO A 777 -2.69 6.71 -21.76
C PRO A 777 -1.82 7.06 -20.55
N ALA A 778 -1.93 6.30 -19.46
CA ALA A 778 -1.28 6.59 -18.18
C ALA A 778 -1.51 8.03 -17.65
N GLY A 779 -2.50 8.74 -18.19
CA GLY A 779 -2.81 10.13 -17.88
C GLY A 779 -3.69 10.28 -16.65
N SER A 780 -3.64 11.46 -16.04
CA SER A 780 -4.53 11.82 -14.93
C SER A 780 -5.07 13.23 -15.08
N LYS A 781 -6.22 13.50 -14.44
CA LYS A 781 -6.85 14.83 -14.38
C LYS A 781 -7.22 15.13 -12.93
N LEU A 782 -6.70 16.23 -12.41
CA LEU A 782 -7.10 16.77 -11.11
C LEU A 782 -8.04 17.96 -11.34
N LEU A 783 -9.32 17.74 -11.10
CA LEU A 783 -10.37 18.73 -11.30
C LEU A 783 -10.78 19.36 -9.96
N VAL A 784 -10.81 20.69 -9.89
CA VAL A 784 -11.22 21.44 -8.71
C VAL A 784 -12.42 22.31 -9.06
N LEU A 785 -13.56 22.08 -8.40
CA LEU A 785 -14.76 22.87 -8.59
C LEU A 785 -14.86 23.91 -7.48
N GLU A 786 -14.84 25.18 -7.86
CA GLU A 786 -14.87 26.31 -6.94
C GLU A 786 -15.60 27.52 -7.55
N LYS A 787 -15.93 28.52 -6.74
CA LYS A 787 -16.65 29.73 -7.21
C LYS A 787 -15.74 30.74 -7.90
N TYR A 788 -14.43 30.61 -7.72
CA TYR A 788 -13.45 31.51 -8.28
C TYR A 788 -13.37 31.36 -9.81
N ASP A 789 -13.42 32.47 -10.55
CA ASP A 789 -13.61 32.51 -12.00
C ASP A 789 -12.51 33.27 -12.77
N LYS A 790 -11.50 33.77 -12.07
CA LYS A 790 -10.42 34.59 -12.66
C LYS A 790 -9.16 33.75 -12.89
N GLY A 791 -8.91 33.32 -14.12
CA GLY A 791 -7.65 32.66 -14.47
C GLY A 791 -7.52 32.33 -15.94
N LYS A 792 -6.40 31.67 -16.29
CA LYS A 792 -6.14 31.23 -17.66
C LYS A 792 -7.15 30.16 -18.05
N LYS A 793 -7.71 30.27 -19.26
CA LYS A 793 -8.53 29.20 -19.83
C LYS A 793 -7.62 28.03 -20.24
N LEU A 794 -8.15 26.81 -20.13
CA LEU A 794 -7.48 25.63 -20.64
C LEU A 794 -7.26 25.82 -22.16
N PRO A 795 -6.03 25.66 -22.66
CA PRO A 795 -5.78 25.68 -24.09
C PRO A 795 -6.64 24.63 -24.81
N GLU A 796 -7.10 24.93 -26.01
CA GLU A 796 -7.81 23.93 -26.82
C GLU A 796 -6.91 22.73 -27.10
N SER A 797 -7.45 21.53 -26.93
CA SER A 797 -6.79 20.30 -27.35
C SER A 797 -6.54 20.33 -28.87
N PRO A 798 -5.45 19.70 -29.35
CA PRO A 798 -5.23 19.50 -30.78
C PRO A 798 -6.48 18.88 -31.41
N LYS A 799 -7.01 19.49 -32.48
CA LYS A 799 -7.99 18.79 -33.33
C LYS A 799 -7.22 17.74 -34.13
N GLU A 800 -7.67 16.48 -34.11
CA GLU A 800 -7.14 15.48 -35.02
C GLU A 800 -7.25 16.01 -36.45
N ARG A 801 -6.12 16.12 -37.14
CA ARG A 801 -6.09 16.33 -38.59
C ARG A 801 -5.79 15.00 -39.26
N THR A 802 -6.58 14.71 -40.29
CA THR A 802 -6.37 13.56 -41.17
C THR A 802 -5.11 13.72 -42.03
N ASP A 803 -4.69 14.96 -42.26
CA ASP A 803 -3.49 15.30 -43.02
C ASP A 803 -2.27 15.24 -42.10
N TYR A 804 -1.41 14.24 -42.31
CA TYR A 804 -0.14 14.10 -41.62
C TYR A 804 1.01 13.89 -42.60
N LYS A 805 2.22 14.30 -42.20
CA LYS A 805 3.47 13.96 -42.90
C LYS A 805 4.29 13.00 -42.04
N GLU A 806 4.40 11.76 -42.49
CA GLU A 806 5.30 10.78 -41.85
C GLU A 806 6.76 11.17 -42.08
N LEU A 807 7.57 11.04 -41.03
CA LEU A 807 8.99 11.35 -41.04
C LEU A 807 9.81 10.05 -41.08
N LYS A 808 10.40 9.77 -42.25
CA LYS A 808 11.33 8.67 -42.51
C LYS A 808 12.76 9.18 -42.68
N ASN A 809 13.75 8.30 -42.77
CA ASN A 809 15.18 8.62 -42.97
C ASN A 809 15.75 9.47 -41.82
N TRP A 810 16.29 8.79 -40.82
CA TRP A 810 16.85 9.35 -39.60
C TRP A 810 18.32 8.99 -39.46
N HIS A 811 19.11 9.95 -39.01
CA HIS A 811 20.43 9.67 -38.46
C HIS A 811 20.27 9.37 -36.97
N VAL A 812 20.89 8.30 -36.48
CA VAL A 812 20.75 7.83 -35.11
C VAL A 812 22.12 7.74 -34.47
N ARG A 813 22.28 8.37 -33.31
CA ARG A 813 23.48 8.32 -32.48
C ARG A 813 23.13 7.71 -31.13
N MET A 814 23.76 6.60 -30.79
CA MET A 814 23.51 5.81 -29.60
C MET A 814 24.66 6.02 -28.62
N GLU A 815 24.40 6.65 -27.47
CA GLU A 815 25.35 6.83 -26.38
C GLU A 815 25.08 5.80 -25.28
N HIS A 816 25.93 4.78 -25.19
CA HIS A 816 25.79 3.70 -24.22
C HIS A 816 26.37 4.09 -22.85
N ILE A 817 25.80 3.57 -21.76
CA ILE A 817 26.28 3.81 -20.39
C ILE A 817 27.71 3.32 -20.10
N ASN A 818 28.32 2.55 -21.01
CA ASN A 818 29.70 2.08 -20.88
C ASN A 818 30.70 3.03 -21.58
N GLY A 819 30.22 4.14 -22.15
CA GLY A 819 31.02 5.12 -22.88
C GLY A 819 31.08 4.91 -24.40
N ASN A 820 30.58 3.79 -24.92
CA ASN A 820 30.55 3.55 -26.37
C ASN A 820 29.55 4.47 -27.06
N VAL A 821 29.95 5.00 -28.22
CA VAL A 821 29.08 5.80 -29.09
C VAL A 821 29.04 5.16 -30.47
N GLU A 822 27.84 4.89 -30.97
CA GLU A 822 27.61 4.35 -32.31
C GLU A 822 26.69 5.26 -33.11
N GLU A 823 26.94 5.36 -34.42
CA GLU A 823 26.11 6.14 -35.34
C GLU A 823 25.63 5.29 -36.51
N ARG A 824 24.36 5.45 -36.88
CA ARG A 824 23.67 4.64 -37.89
C ARG A 824 22.66 5.50 -38.64
N SER A 825 22.23 5.05 -39.81
CA SER A 825 21.10 5.64 -40.53
C SER A 825 19.99 4.61 -40.70
N ILE A 826 18.76 5.01 -40.44
CA ILE A 826 17.58 4.15 -40.58
C ILE A 826 16.54 4.81 -41.49
N VAL A 827 15.90 4.01 -42.34
CA VAL A 827 14.79 4.48 -43.18
C VAL A 827 13.49 4.52 -42.38
N GLU A 828 13.20 3.42 -41.67
CA GLU A 828 12.01 3.25 -40.82
C GLU A 828 12.41 3.09 -39.36
N MET A 829 11.45 3.30 -38.46
CA MET A 829 11.66 3.14 -37.02
C MET A 829 11.91 1.67 -36.64
N VAL A 830 12.82 1.47 -35.69
CA VAL A 830 13.34 0.16 -35.30
C VAL A 830 13.12 -0.05 -33.81
N ASP A 831 12.71 -1.27 -33.44
CA ASP A 831 12.80 -1.75 -32.07
C ASP A 831 14.20 -2.35 -31.85
N TRP A 832 15.10 -1.60 -31.20
CA TRP A 832 16.51 -1.98 -31.06
C TRP A 832 16.71 -3.25 -30.24
N SER A 833 15.72 -3.64 -29.43
CA SER A 833 15.75 -4.90 -28.68
C SER A 833 15.77 -6.15 -29.57
N LYS A 834 15.38 -6.02 -30.85
CA LYS A 834 15.27 -7.13 -31.80
C LYS A 834 16.54 -7.40 -32.60
N GLN A 835 17.54 -6.52 -32.53
CA GLN A 835 18.80 -6.70 -33.26
C GLN A 835 19.88 -7.20 -32.32
N GLU A 836 20.65 -8.19 -32.75
CA GLU A 836 21.64 -8.86 -31.88
C GLU A 836 22.72 -7.92 -31.35
N ASP A 837 23.13 -6.94 -32.16
CA ASP A 837 24.18 -5.97 -31.86
C ASP A 837 23.71 -4.78 -31.02
N THR A 838 22.39 -4.52 -30.93
CA THR A 838 21.84 -3.41 -30.15
C THR A 838 20.89 -3.81 -29.02
N ARG A 839 20.50 -5.09 -28.93
CA ARG A 839 19.55 -5.56 -27.90
C ARG A 839 20.03 -5.33 -26.46
N SER A 840 21.34 -5.32 -26.25
CA SER A 840 22.00 -5.06 -24.96
C SER A 840 22.14 -3.57 -24.64
N PHE A 841 21.72 -2.67 -25.53
CA PHE A 841 21.92 -1.24 -25.34
C PHE A 841 21.21 -0.73 -24.08
N ALA A 842 21.92 0.09 -23.31
CA ALA A 842 21.37 0.94 -22.28
C ALA A 842 21.99 2.33 -22.38
N GLY A 843 21.17 3.38 -22.40
CA GLY A 843 21.66 4.76 -22.46
C GLY A 843 20.70 5.70 -23.18
N ASN A 844 21.27 6.61 -23.97
CA ASN A 844 20.53 7.62 -24.71
C ASN A 844 20.64 7.39 -26.22
N ILE A 845 19.50 7.37 -26.90
CA ILE A 845 19.41 7.26 -28.37
C ILE A 845 18.95 8.61 -28.92
N PHE A 846 19.77 9.24 -29.74
CA PHE A 846 19.48 10.52 -30.38
C PHE A 846 19.12 10.28 -31.84
N TYR A 847 17.90 10.64 -32.21
CA TYR A 847 17.42 10.62 -33.59
C TYR A 847 17.45 12.03 -34.13
N GLU A 848 18.15 12.25 -35.24
CA GLU A 848 18.26 13.54 -35.90
C GLU A 848 17.71 13.48 -37.33
N LYS A 849 16.96 14.52 -37.69
CA LYS A 849 16.46 14.71 -39.05
C LYS A 849 16.40 16.17 -39.42
N LYS A 850 16.91 16.51 -40.60
CA LYS A 850 16.63 17.79 -41.25
C LYS A 850 15.23 17.77 -41.88
N LEU A 851 14.40 18.73 -41.51
CA LEU A 851 13.06 18.94 -42.06
C LEU A 851 13.17 19.93 -43.22
N GLU A 852 13.17 19.43 -44.45
CA GLU A 852 13.28 20.26 -45.65
C GLU A 852 12.06 21.17 -45.83
N GLY A 853 12.32 22.45 -46.10
CA GLY A 853 11.28 23.46 -46.28
C GLY A 853 10.61 23.87 -44.96
N SER A 854 9.41 24.46 -45.06
CA SER A 854 8.63 24.85 -43.88
C SER A 854 7.81 23.66 -43.37
N ILE A 855 7.65 23.59 -42.04
CA ILE A 855 6.81 22.60 -41.37
C ILE A 855 5.35 23.07 -41.21
N SER A 856 5.02 24.29 -41.61
CA SER A 856 3.64 24.73 -41.77
C SER A 856 2.93 23.87 -42.84
N PRO A 857 1.65 23.49 -42.68
CA PRO A 857 0.72 23.96 -41.65
C PRO A 857 0.70 23.11 -40.36
N TYR A 858 1.64 22.17 -40.15
CA TYR A 858 1.64 21.26 -38.99
C TYR A 858 1.90 22.00 -37.68
N ASN A 859 1.17 21.60 -36.64
CA ASN A 859 1.22 22.22 -35.31
C ASN A 859 1.81 21.27 -34.26
N TYR A 860 1.92 19.98 -34.56
CA TYR A 860 2.46 19.00 -33.60
C TYR A 860 3.43 18.01 -34.24
N ILE A 861 4.31 17.47 -33.40
CA ILE A 861 5.16 16.32 -33.68
C ILE A 861 4.65 15.15 -32.83
N ASP A 862 4.17 14.11 -33.47
CA ASP A 862 3.76 12.84 -32.85
C ASP A 862 4.87 11.81 -33.05
N LEU A 863 5.50 11.35 -31.97
CA LEU A 863 6.54 10.33 -32.05
C LEU A 863 6.00 8.90 -32.19
N GLY A 864 4.68 8.72 -32.15
CA GLY A 864 4.03 7.41 -32.15
C GLY A 864 4.36 6.63 -30.88
N LEU A 865 4.60 5.33 -31.02
CA LEU A 865 4.99 4.48 -29.89
C LEU A 865 6.45 4.75 -29.51
N VAL A 866 6.67 5.15 -28.26
CA VAL A 866 8.00 5.34 -27.67
C VAL A 866 8.11 4.45 -26.44
N VAL A 867 9.23 3.74 -26.31
CA VAL A 867 9.56 2.95 -25.12
C VAL A 867 10.74 3.61 -24.43
N GLY A 868 10.43 4.47 -23.45
CA GLY A 868 11.39 5.27 -22.70
C GLY A 868 10.91 6.70 -22.49
N ILE A 869 11.80 7.56 -22.00
CA ILE A 869 11.54 9.00 -21.88
C ILE A 869 12.00 9.67 -23.17
N SER A 870 11.21 10.59 -23.70
CA SER A 870 11.61 11.37 -24.88
C SER A 870 11.77 12.85 -24.57
N GLU A 871 12.74 13.47 -25.22
CA GLU A 871 12.92 14.92 -25.28
C GLU A 871 12.98 15.34 -26.75
N VAL A 872 12.30 16.44 -27.09
CA VAL A 872 12.30 16.97 -28.45
C VAL A 872 12.93 18.35 -28.50
N ILE A 873 13.89 18.51 -29.40
CA ILE A 873 14.57 19.75 -29.72
C ILE A 873 14.31 20.06 -31.19
N LEU A 874 13.80 21.25 -31.49
CA LEU A 874 13.48 21.71 -32.84
C LEU A 874 14.17 23.03 -33.11
N GLY A 875 15.03 23.08 -34.13
CA GLY A 875 15.78 24.29 -34.47
C GLY A 875 16.70 24.78 -33.35
N GLY A 876 17.21 23.88 -32.51
CA GLY A 876 18.04 24.19 -31.34
C GLY A 876 17.26 24.54 -30.06
N GLU A 877 15.93 24.61 -30.12
CA GLU A 877 15.08 24.89 -28.95
C GLU A 877 14.43 23.61 -28.42
N LYS A 878 14.57 23.35 -27.12
CA LYS A 878 13.87 22.23 -26.46
C LYS A 878 12.38 22.57 -26.31
N ILE A 879 11.53 21.85 -27.03
CA ILE A 879 10.08 22.11 -27.06
C ILE A 879 9.29 21.26 -26.05
N GLY A 880 9.89 20.21 -25.49
CA GLY A 880 9.25 19.44 -24.41
C GLY A 880 9.98 18.18 -23.97
N ILE A 881 9.41 17.55 -22.94
CA ILE A 881 9.77 16.22 -22.42
C ILE A 881 8.47 15.44 -22.21
N LYS A 882 8.46 14.15 -22.57
CA LYS A 882 7.39 13.21 -22.24
C LYS A 882 8.00 11.97 -21.58
N TRP A 883 7.57 11.73 -20.34
CA TRP A 883 8.02 10.63 -19.50
C TRP A 883 6.92 9.58 -19.26
N TYR A 884 5.72 9.83 -19.79
CA TYR A 884 4.60 8.91 -19.90
C TYR A 884 3.60 9.40 -20.97
N GLY A 885 2.64 8.56 -21.34
CA GLY A 885 1.45 8.91 -22.11
C GLY A 885 1.72 9.14 -23.59
N LYS A 886 1.00 10.06 -24.24
CA LYS A 886 1.24 10.36 -25.66
C LYS A 886 2.52 11.18 -25.80
N HIS A 887 3.43 10.71 -26.64
CA HIS A 887 4.66 11.40 -27.00
C HIS A 887 4.40 12.45 -28.10
N LEU A 888 3.46 13.37 -27.80
CA LEU A 888 2.97 14.42 -28.67
C LEU A 888 3.48 15.80 -28.21
N TYR A 889 4.02 16.57 -29.13
CA TYR A 889 4.70 17.84 -28.86
C TYR A 889 4.13 18.98 -29.69
N HIS A 890 3.71 20.06 -29.04
CA HIS A 890 3.28 21.28 -29.73
C HIS A 890 4.47 22.00 -30.35
N ILE A 891 4.35 22.40 -31.61
CA ILE A 891 5.34 23.19 -32.35
C ILE A 891 5.09 24.67 -32.03
N PRO A 892 6.03 25.37 -31.38
CA PRO A 892 5.89 26.80 -31.13
C PRO A 892 5.65 27.60 -32.42
N SER A 893 4.73 28.57 -32.39
CA SER A 893 4.33 29.31 -33.59
C SER A 893 5.49 30.04 -34.27
N HIS A 894 6.52 30.46 -33.50
CA HIS A 894 7.72 31.10 -34.04
C HIS A 894 8.68 30.13 -34.76
N LEU A 895 8.50 28.83 -34.60
CA LEU A 895 9.25 27.79 -35.31
C LEU A 895 8.50 27.27 -36.55
N SER A 896 7.16 27.25 -36.53
CA SER A 896 6.36 26.68 -37.63
C SER A 896 6.66 27.28 -39.01
N GLY A 897 6.91 28.61 -39.07
CA GLY A 897 7.25 29.32 -40.31
C GLY A 897 8.72 29.27 -40.74
N LYS A 898 9.62 28.72 -39.91
CA LYS A 898 11.05 28.60 -40.26
C LYS A 898 11.25 27.47 -41.26
N LYS A 899 12.31 27.59 -42.07
CA LYS A 899 12.69 26.58 -43.07
C LYS A 899 13.89 25.77 -42.59
N ASP A 900 13.99 24.54 -43.06
CA ASP A 900 15.19 23.70 -42.93
C ASP A 900 15.61 23.45 -41.47
N LEU A 901 14.61 23.29 -40.59
CA LEU A 901 14.81 23.03 -39.18
C LEU A 901 15.43 21.65 -38.93
N ILE A 902 16.32 21.57 -37.95
CA ILE A 902 16.82 20.30 -37.44
C ILE A 902 15.90 19.84 -36.31
N LEU A 903 15.34 18.65 -36.45
CA LEU A 903 14.59 17.94 -35.42
C LEU A 903 15.53 16.92 -34.77
N GLN A 904 15.72 17.04 -33.46
CA GLN A 904 16.42 16.07 -32.63
C GLN A 904 15.46 15.50 -31.60
N VAL A 905 15.44 14.17 -31.48
CA VAL A 905 14.67 13.44 -30.48
C VAL A 905 15.63 12.60 -29.67
N LYS A 906 15.72 12.83 -28.36
CA LYS A 906 16.49 11.99 -27.44
C LYS A 906 15.55 11.02 -26.75
N ILE A 907 15.85 9.73 -26.82
CA ILE A 907 15.17 8.67 -26.08
C ILE A 907 16.11 8.12 -25.00
N THR A 908 15.67 8.13 -23.75
CA THR A 908 16.38 7.51 -22.63
C THR A 908 15.77 6.15 -22.33
N THR A 909 16.57 5.08 -22.45
CA THR A 909 16.15 3.68 -22.25
C THR A 909 16.27 3.27 -20.78
N THR A 910 15.95 2.01 -20.44
CA THR A 910 16.27 1.38 -19.14
C THR A 910 17.63 0.68 -19.20
N VAL A 911 18.09 0.11 -18.07
CA VAL A 911 19.41 -0.54 -17.96
C VAL A 911 19.36 -2.08 -17.92
N GLY A 912 18.18 -2.67 -17.80
CA GLY A 912 18.04 -4.11 -17.56
C GLY A 912 18.52 -4.98 -18.72
N ASN A 913 18.34 -4.56 -19.98
CA ASN A 913 18.90 -5.30 -21.12
C ASN A 913 20.44 -5.38 -21.09
N TYR A 914 21.12 -4.30 -20.68
CA TYR A 914 22.57 -4.32 -20.54
C TYR A 914 23.02 -5.27 -19.43
N LEU A 915 22.36 -5.21 -18.26
CA LEU A 915 22.65 -6.14 -17.16
C LEU A 915 22.37 -7.59 -17.56
N LYS A 916 21.30 -7.84 -18.33
CA LYS A 916 21.02 -9.16 -18.91
C LYS A 916 22.16 -9.68 -19.79
N SER A 917 22.80 -8.81 -20.59
CA SER A 917 23.94 -9.20 -21.43
C SER A 917 25.27 -9.35 -20.68
N SER A 918 25.35 -8.87 -19.43
CA SER A 918 26.59 -8.86 -18.64
C SER A 918 26.66 -10.11 -17.77
N GLU A 919 27.09 -11.24 -18.32
CA GLU A 919 27.07 -12.56 -17.64
C GLU A 919 27.94 -12.59 -16.37
N ASP A 920 29.04 -11.84 -16.35
CA ASP A 920 29.94 -11.74 -15.18
C ASP A 920 29.39 -10.84 -14.06
N ASN A 921 28.27 -10.14 -14.29
CA ASN A 921 27.65 -9.28 -13.29
C ASN A 921 26.67 -10.06 -12.41
N GLU A 922 27.17 -10.69 -11.34
CA GLU A 922 26.35 -11.53 -10.46
C GLU A 922 25.09 -10.83 -9.92
N ILE A 923 25.22 -9.57 -9.48
CA ILE A 923 24.10 -8.78 -8.95
C ILE A 923 23.06 -8.53 -10.05
N GLY A 924 23.49 -8.10 -11.24
CA GLY A 924 22.61 -7.91 -12.40
C GLY A 924 21.90 -9.20 -12.78
N GLN A 925 22.66 -10.27 -12.98
CA GLN A 925 22.16 -11.57 -13.43
C GLN A 925 21.16 -12.21 -12.47
N ARG A 926 21.31 -11.98 -11.16
CA ARG A 926 20.33 -12.41 -10.15
C ARG A 926 18.91 -11.95 -10.49
N TRP A 927 18.77 -10.75 -11.05
CA TRP A 927 17.48 -10.17 -11.42
C TRP A 927 17.14 -10.37 -12.90
N THR A 928 18.10 -10.22 -13.81
CA THR A 928 17.83 -10.10 -15.25
C THR A 928 17.97 -11.38 -16.06
N SER A 929 18.61 -12.43 -15.51
CA SER A 929 18.90 -13.67 -16.26
C SER A 929 17.64 -14.30 -16.86
N ARG A 930 16.54 -14.31 -16.09
CA ARG A 930 15.24 -14.90 -16.48
C ARG A 930 14.34 -13.98 -17.29
N GLN A 931 14.65 -12.68 -17.38
CA GLN A 931 13.82 -11.69 -18.07
C GLN A 931 13.95 -11.81 -19.59
N GLN A 932 12.93 -11.37 -20.33
CA GLN A 932 13.03 -11.21 -21.78
C GLN A 932 13.78 -9.92 -22.15
N TRP A 933 14.24 -9.82 -23.40
CA TRP A 933 14.73 -8.56 -23.94
C TRP A 933 13.57 -7.57 -24.03
N HIS A 934 13.70 -6.43 -23.35
CA HIS A 934 12.66 -5.41 -23.34
C HIS A 934 12.80 -4.50 -24.55
N ARG A 935 11.65 -4.12 -25.13
CA ARG A 935 11.57 -3.18 -26.25
C ARG A 935 12.22 -1.85 -25.88
N MET A 936 12.82 -1.16 -26.84
CA MET A 936 13.43 0.15 -26.58
C MET A 936 13.46 1.04 -27.81
N GLY A 937 13.45 2.35 -27.57
CA GLY A 937 13.62 3.38 -28.60
C GLY A 937 12.31 4.05 -29.02
N MET A 938 12.38 4.76 -30.15
CA MET A 938 11.24 5.36 -30.84
C MET A 938 10.79 4.40 -31.95
N LEU A 939 9.64 3.77 -31.75
CA LEU A 939 9.10 2.71 -32.63
C LEU A 939 8.12 3.28 -33.66
N GLY A 940 7.66 4.52 -33.46
CA GLY A 940 6.89 5.26 -34.44
C GLY A 940 5.48 4.73 -34.68
N PRO A 941 4.89 5.04 -35.85
CA PRO A 941 5.40 5.97 -36.86
C PRO A 941 5.53 7.40 -36.32
N VAL A 942 6.54 8.15 -36.78
CA VAL A 942 6.74 9.56 -36.40
C VAL A 942 6.06 10.46 -37.42
N LYS A 943 5.24 11.41 -36.97
CA LYS A 943 4.39 12.24 -37.83
C LYS A 943 4.44 13.72 -37.45
N LEU A 944 4.27 14.58 -38.45
CA LEU A 944 3.82 15.95 -38.28
C LEU A 944 2.30 16.00 -38.51
N ILE A 945 1.54 16.62 -37.60
CA ILE A 945 0.06 16.72 -37.65
C ILE A 945 -0.45 18.16 -37.47
#